data_AF-Q0RMA9-F1
#
_entry.id   AF-Q0RMA9-F1
#
_cell.length_a   1.000
_cell.length_b   1.000
_cell.length_c   1.000
_cell.angle_alpha   90.00
_cell.angle_beta   90.00
_cell.angle_gamma   90.00
#
_symmetry.space_group_name_H-M   'P 1'
#
loop_
_entity.id
_entity.type
_entity.pdbx_description
1 polymer ?
#
loop_
_entity_poly.entity_id
_entity_poly.type
_entity_poly.pdbx_seq_one_letter_code
_entity_poly.pdbx_strand_id
1 'polypeptide(L)'
;MTSCGVCRPRRVGEPVAMFRRSGSPRRGRLLVASGAALDITDKDVVKREKRLRQAWQPEAWAYRDLIPELRYAHDWLGSAVSRMRLFAAAYTDDPAAPPVPAEEVSDLPTGLADAARAQMERLGSGRMAIAALLHTLSVNLEVPGETYLVGLEEPGGQEDWTIRSVDELVPTDEGYRLRDLPADGAGYTVSGELLDPRHSYVARLWRPHPRYRALADSPSRAIIEICEELLDLSRGVRAAAKSRAMTNGLLLVPEELSVAVGDQSDSNATADPFMTMFTRALMAAIVDEGSPSAVVPMVLRGPSDILETIKYLRLERDIDRTGVDTRAELIRRIATGIDLPPEVLLGTADANHWTAWQISADTFRHHIEPKVLFQVDSLTAGFLWPALAAEGFDAAEYRRVVIWFDPTELIKPPDHTANALQLFDRGAISWDALRQAAGFAEADEPTPEQLLMQLIARLKALPPPVVQAVVQRMDPTLKIKEVVPPPIQEPDGNGNEPSEQDPPAEQGPPEDDEPPTGPPANPSHAVQPITAAGGRGTDPYRFAVALADSDRSIIDRLQVAADAEMRQLLGRAGARIRTRVRADHHASSAINGIANMRVCATLGRARVLAAYAELEDEGEDSRWDQLAEFWRELIAAALAHIHARLGHLIPTATAADLAELGSLLHQHADAAWQWLATALNGLFRRLLYTPDPEPVTLPDEPAGPVLSDGRMLIPARLIRAALAMAGGAGGRETSPGLGTDGTLADPTELLGGLALGADVLAWLAQHQVRVQGWEWRHFTLFRRAFRPHLELDGLHVTGLSDPQLINASAFPPTATLFPGDHEGCRCDLIPLLQVAASEANAQAA
;
A
#
# COMPACT_ATOMS: atom_id res chain seq x y z
N MET A 1 12.51 58.62 47.78
CA MET A 1 11.90 58.83 46.45
C MET A 1 11.71 57.47 45.81
N THR A 2 10.56 56.86 46.05
CA THR A 2 10.15 55.55 45.54
C THR A 2 9.17 55.79 44.39
N SER A 3 9.58 55.53 43.15
CA SER A 3 8.69 55.68 41.98
C SER A 3 8.10 54.33 41.57
N CYS A 4 6.78 54.29 41.70
CA CYS A 4 5.84 53.29 41.26
C CYS A 4 6.01 52.94 39.76
N GLY A 5 6.15 51.66 39.43
CA GLY A 5 6.09 51.13 38.07
C GLY A 5 4.67 50.70 37.73
N VAL A 6 4.04 51.44 36.81
CA VAL A 6 2.65 51.31 36.37
C VAL A 6 2.38 49.95 35.70
N CYS A 7 1.44 49.18 36.24
CA CYS A 7 0.78 48.07 35.53
C CYS A 7 -0.12 48.65 34.43
N ARG A 8 0.13 48.31 33.16
CA ARG A 8 -0.82 48.56 32.06
C ARG A 8 -1.87 47.44 32.02
N PRO A 9 -3.15 47.73 31.78
CA PRO A 9 -4.17 46.71 31.55
C PRO A 9 -3.93 46.03 30.18
N ARG A 10 -3.96 44.69 30.15
CA ARG A 10 -3.94 43.89 28.91
C ARG A 10 -5.19 44.22 28.08
N ARG A 11 -5.01 44.54 26.79
CA ARG A 11 -6.10 44.58 25.82
C ARG A 11 -6.58 43.16 25.56
N VAL A 12 -7.88 42.95 25.66
CA VAL A 12 -8.58 41.75 25.20
C VAL A 12 -8.49 41.74 23.67
N GLY A 13 -7.93 40.68 23.07
CA GLY A 13 -7.99 40.44 21.62
C GLY A 13 -6.68 40.25 20.83
N GLU A 14 -5.51 40.05 21.46
CA GLU A 14 -4.31 39.59 20.73
C GLU A 14 -4.12 38.07 20.87
N PRO A 15 -3.93 37.31 19.77
CA PRO A 15 -3.71 35.87 19.83
C PRO A 15 -2.38 35.56 20.55
N VAL A 16 -2.46 34.73 21.59
CA VAL A 16 -1.29 34.26 22.34
C VAL A 16 -0.61 33.17 21.50
N ALA A 17 0.52 33.51 20.89
CA ALA A 17 1.23 32.67 19.94
C ALA A 17 1.74 31.38 20.59
N MET A 18 1.15 30.24 20.22
CA MET A 18 1.62 28.89 20.56
C MET A 18 3.08 28.66 20.07
N PHE A 19 3.52 29.44 19.10
CA PHE A 19 4.85 29.42 18.50
C PHE A 19 5.94 30.18 19.29
N ARG A 20 5.61 30.82 20.43
CA ARG A 20 6.61 31.45 21.31
C ARG A 20 6.66 30.79 22.68
N ARG A 21 7.78 30.10 22.92
CA ARG A 21 8.34 29.59 24.20
C ARG A 21 7.37 29.58 25.40
N SER A 22 6.91 28.39 25.78
CA SER A 22 6.62 28.04 27.16
C SER A 22 7.53 26.87 27.60
N GLY A 23 8.06 26.96 28.82
CA GLY A 23 9.08 26.05 29.34
C GLY A 23 8.58 24.62 29.52
N SER A 24 9.52 23.67 29.48
CA SER A 24 9.29 22.22 29.59
C SER A 24 8.22 21.86 30.65
N PRO A 25 7.18 21.09 30.31
CA PRO A 25 6.23 20.63 31.31
C PRO A 25 6.91 19.65 32.26
N ARG A 26 6.97 20.01 33.55
CA ARG A 26 7.42 19.10 34.62
C ARG A 26 6.43 17.96 34.80
N ARG A 27 6.98 16.77 35.02
CA ARG A 27 6.31 15.48 35.23
C ARG A 27 5.13 15.57 36.23
N GLY A 28 3.91 15.44 35.72
CA GLY A 28 2.71 15.05 36.46
C GLY A 28 2.24 13.66 36.04
N ARG A 29 2.03 12.76 37.01
CA ARG A 29 1.75 11.31 36.88
C ARG A 29 0.63 10.94 35.87
N LEU A 30 0.94 9.88 35.11
CA LEU A 30 0.10 8.75 34.65
C LEU A 30 -1.21 9.04 33.91
N LEU A 31 -1.09 9.46 32.65
CA LEU A 31 -1.88 8.89 31.55
C LEU A 31 -0.91 8.31 30.51
N VAL A 32 -1.32 7.25 29.82
CA VAL A 32 -0.53 6.60 28.78
C VAL A 32 -0.55 7.51 27.55
N ALA A 33 0.16 8.65 27.58
CA ALA A 33 0.19 9.64 26.50
C ALA A 33 0.40 8.97 25.14
N SER A 34 -0.68 9.00 24.37
CA SER A 34 -0.90 8.61 22.97
C SER A 34 -0.60 9.78 22.01
N GLY A 35 -0.13 10.90 22.56
CA GLY A 35 0.32 12.09 21.85
C GLY A 35 1.31 12.90 22.70
N ALA A 36 2.25 13.59 22.05
CA ALA A 36 3.21 14.46 22.72
C ALA A 36 3.65 15.62 21.82
N ALA A 37 3.54 16.85 22.33
CA ALA A 37 4.16 18.02 21.74
C ALA A 37 5.69 17.85 21.69
N LEU A 38 6.30 18.18 20.56
CA LEU A 38 7.73 18.07 20.36
C LEU A 38 8.38 19.46 20.42
N ASP A 39 9.48 19.57 21.18
CA ASP A 39 10.37 20.71 21.06
C ASP A 39 11.22 20.52 19.80
N ILE A 40 10.78 21.13 18.70
CA ILE A 40 11.44 21.04 17.39
C ILE A 40 12.77 21.81 17.33
N THR A 41 13.11 22.59 18.36
CA THR A 41 14.42 23.24 18.49
C THR A 41 15.46 22.35 19.18
N ASP A 42 15.02 21.33 19.93
CA ASP A 42 15.89 20.44 20.68
C ASP A 42 16.45 19.32 19.78
N LYS A 43 17.76 19.40 19.52
CA LYS A 43 18.48 18.40 18.71
C LYS A 43 18.41 16.98 19.30
N ASP A 44 18.30 16.82 20.61
CA ASP A 44 18.20 15.51 21.23
C ASP A 44 16.81 14.89 21.03
N VAL A 45 15.77 15.73 20.97
CA VAL A 45 14.43 15.31 20.55
C VAL A 45 14.46 14.83 19.10
N VAL A 46 15.04 15.60 18.18
CA VAL A 46 15.15 15.21 16.77
C VAL A 46 15.91 13.89 16.59
N LYS A 47 17.06 13.73 17.25
CA LYS A 47 17.82 12.47 17.26
C LYS A 47 17.04 11.31 17.85
N ARG A 48 16.23 11.55 18.88
CA ARG A 48 15.35 10.53 19.45
C ARG A 48 14.31 10.10 18.43
N GLU A 49 13.60 11.04 17.79
CA GLU A 49 12.58 10.72 16.80
C GLU A 49 13.15 9.98 15.59
N LYS A 50 14.36 10.33 15.11
CA LYS A 50 15.09 9.56 14.07
C LYS A 50 15.24 8.07 14.44
N ARG A 51 15.57 7.77 15.70
CA ARG A 51 15.78 6.39 16.20
C ARG A 51 14.47 5.62 16.42
N LEU A 52 13.33 6.31 16.46
CA LEU A 52 12.03 5.69 16.69
C LEU A 52 11.36 5.23 15.39
N ARG A 53 11.91 5.57 14.21
CA ARG A 53 11.48 5.05 12.91
C ARG A 53 11.70 3.55 12.80
N GLN A 54 10.73 2.83 12.23
CA GLN A 54 10.74 1.37 12.16
C GLN A 54 10.55 0.89 10.71
N ALA A 55 11.36 -0.09 10.28
CA ALA A 55 11.40 -0.57 8.90
C ALA A 55 10.09 -1.19 8.38
N TRP A 56 9.21 -1.66 9.27
CA TRP A 56 7.92 -2.24 8.88
C TRP A 56 6.89 -1.19 8.44
N GLN A 57 7.10 0.10 8.78
CA GLN A 57 6.12 1.16 8.51
C GLN A 57 6.00 1.47 7.00
N PRO A 58 7.09 1.63 6.23
CA PRO A 58 7.00 1.73 4.76
C PRO A 58 6.40 0.48 4.10
N GLU A 59 6.70 -0.71 4.63
CA GLU A 59 6.14 -1.97 4.12
C GLU A 59 4.60 -1.99 4.29
N ALA A 60 4.09 -1.57 5.44
CA ALA A 60 2.65 -1.47 5.69
C ALA A 60 1.94 -0.53 4.70
N TRP A 61 2.53 0.62 4.37
CA TRP A 61 2.01 1.52 3.33
C TRP A 61 1.96 0.85 1.96
N ALA A 62 3.04 0.17 1.57
CA ALA A 62 3.09 -0.55 0.30
C ALA A 62 2.00 -1.61 0.18
N TYR A 63 1.76 -2.39 1.24
CA TYR A 63 0.68 -3.39 1.25
C TYR A 63 -0.70 -2.77 1.19
N ARG A 64 -0.93 -1.68 1.94
CA ARG A 64 -2.19 -0.93 1.87
C ARG A 64 -2.46 -0.43 0.45
N ASP A 65 -1.45 0.06 -0.27
CA ASP A 65 -1.65 0.59 -1.62
C ASP A 65 -1.81 -0.50 -2.69
N LEU A 66 -1.26 -1.70 -2.45
CA LEU A 66 -1.33 -2.83 -3.38
C LEU A 66 -2.52 -3.77 -3.15
N ILE A 67 -3.05 -3.86 -1.94
CA ILE A 67 -4.13 -4.78 -1.55
C ILE A 67 -5.45 -4.00 -1.36
N PRO A 68 -6.42 -4.12 -2.28
CA PRO A 68 -7.68 -3.37 -2.23
C PRO A 68 -8.51 -3.61 -0.97
N GLU A 69 -8.56 -4.84 -0.48
CA GLU A 69 -9.32 -5.22 0.73
C GLU A 69 -8.76 -4.51 1.97
N LEU A 70 -7.43 -4.43 2.07
CA LEU A 70 -6.75 -3.74 3.16
C LEU A 70 -6.94 -2.21 3.07
N ARG A 71 -6.86 -1.65 1.86
CA ARG A 71 -7.17 -0.23 1.63
C ARG A 71 -8.60 0.11 2.04
N TYR A 72 -9.55 -0.70 1.59
CA TYR A 72 -10.96 -0.50 1.90
C TYR A 72 -11.22 -0.53 3.41
N ALA A 73 -10.62 -1.47 4.14
CA ALA A 73 -10.76 -1.54 5.60
C ALA A 73 -10.33 -0.24 6.30
N HIS A 74 -9.14 0.26 5.96
CA HIS A 74 -8.60 1.49 6.56
C HIS A 74 -9.41 2.73 6.18
N ASP A 75 -9.80 2.84 4.90
CA ASP A 75 -10.60 3.97 4.40
C ASP A 75 -12.03 3.94 5.00
N TRP A 76 -12.60 2.75 5.20
CA TRP A 76 -13.90 2.57 5.88
C TRP A 76 -13.84 3.04 7.33
N LEU A 77 -12.81 2.61 8.08
CA LEU A 77 -12.59 3.05 9.46
C LEU A 77 -12.42 4.57 9.55
N GLY A 78 -11.58 5.14 8.68
CA GLY A 78 -11.40 6.60 8.61
C GLY A 78 -12.70 7.34 8.30
N SER A 79 -13.53 6.79 7.41
CA SER A 79 -14.83 7.35 7.05
C SER A 79 -15.89 7.23 8.15
N ALA A 80 -15.81 6.19 8.99
CA ALA A 80 -16.70 6.02 10.13
C ALA A 80 -16.34 7.01 11.25
N VAL A 81 -15.05 7.14 11.55
CA VAL A 81 -14.52 8.06 12.57
C VAL A 81 -14.74 9.52 12.17
N SER A 82 -14.64 9.88 10.89
CA SER A 82 -14.82 11.26 10.42
C SER A 82 -16.25 11.81 10.61
N ARG A 83 -17.21 10.96 10.96
CA ARG A 83 -18.59 11.35 11.31
C ARG A 83 -18.75 11.78 12.77
N MET A 84 -17.73 11.60 13.59
CA MET A 84 -17.75 12.04 14.99
C MET A 84 -17.71 13.57 15.05
N ARG A 85 -18.57 14.15 15.89
CA ARG A 85 -18.49 15.58 16.23
C ARG A 85 -17.59 15.75 17.43
N LEU A 86 -16.51 16.51 17.31
CA LEU A 86 -15.62 16.78 18.44
C LEU A 86 -16.02 18.04 19.19
N PHE A 87 -15.83 18.03 20.50
CA PHE A 87 -16.05 19.20 21.36
C PHE A 87 -15.10 19.21 22.55
N ALA A 88 -14.92 20.38 23.16
CA ALA A 88 -14.20 20.52 24.42
C ALA A 88 -15.09 20.06 25.58
N ALA A 89 -14.63 19.03 26.30
CA ALA A 89 -15.33 18.45 27.43
C ALA A 89 -14.53 18.60 28.72
N ALA A 90 -15.18 18.45 29.87
CA ALA A 90 -14.50 18.40 31.15
C ALA A 90 -15.03 17.25 32.01
N TYR A 91 -14.14 16.72 32.85
CA TYR A 91 -14.51 15.76 33.88
C TYR A 91 -15.32 16.47 34.97
N THR A 92 -16.44 15.85 35.35
CA THR A 92 -17.24 16.23 36.51
C THR A 92 -16.62 15.68 37.80
N ASP A 93 -17.23 15.99 38.94
CA ASP A 93 -16.82 15.42 40.24
C ASP A 93 -17.03 13.91 40.34
N ASP A 94 -17.87 13.32 39.49
CA ASP A 94 -18.05 11.87 39.41
C ASP A 94 -17.00 11.24 38.48
N PRO A 95 -16.02 10.48 39.01
CA PRO A 95 -14.99 9.85 38.20
C PRO A 95 -15.51 8.71 37.31
N ALA A 96 -16.74 8.23 37.51
CA ALA A 96 -17.36 7.19 36.68
C ALA A 96 -18.20 7.77 35.53
N ALA A 97 -18.55 9.06 35.58
CA ALA A 97 -19.31 9.72 34.53
C ALA A 97 -18.41 10.04 33.32
N PRO A 98 -18.93 9.92 32.08
CA PRO A 98 -18.19 10.40 30.91
C PRO A 98 -18.01 11.93 30.98
N PRO A 99 -16.97 12.49 30.33
CA PRO A 99 -16.83 13.94 30.18
C PRO A 99 -18.06 14.57 29.53
N VAL A 100 -18.48 15.72 30.04
CA VAL A 100 -19.59 16.52 29.50
C VAL A 100 -19.04 17.82 28.89
N PRO A 101 -19.78 18.54 28.02
CA PRO A 101 -19.32 19.81 27.47
C PRO A 101 -18.75 20.73 28.54
N ALA A 102 -17.57 21.31 28.30
CA ALA A 102 -16.85 22.05 29.34
C ALA A 102 -17.66 23.24 29.90
N GLU A 103 -18.53 23.83 29.09
CA GLU A 103 -19.44 24.92 29.49
C GLU A 103 -20.53 24.49 30.49
N GLU A 104 -20.84 23.20 30.59
CA GLU A 104 -21.81 22.66 31.54
C GLU A 104 -21.19 22.40 32.92
N VAL A 105 -19.86 22.43 33.03
CA VAL A 105 -19.13 22.16 34.28
C VAL A 105 -18.89 23.45 35.06
N SER A 106 -19.77 23.70 36.04
CA SER A 106 -19.83 24.97 36.78
C SER A 106 -18.61 25.31 37.64
N ASP A 107 -17.80 24.33 38.03
CA ASP A 107 -16.65 24.50 38.92
C ASP A 107 -15.30 24.64 38.17
N LEU A 108 -15.34 24.77 36.83
CA LEU A 108 -14.13 25.08 36.07
C LEU A 108 -13.64 26.51 36.33
N PRO A 109 -12.31 26.74 36.29
CA PRO A 109 -11.75 28.08 36.32
C PRO A 109 -12.34 29.00 35.25
N THR A 110 -12.54 30.26 35.62
CA THR A 110 -13.15 31.26 34.73
C THR A 110 -12.34 31.40 33.43
N GLY A 111 -13.02 31.29 32.30
CA GLY A 111 -12.44 31.41 30.96
C GLY A 111 -11.77 30.14 30.43
N LEU A 112 -11.63 29.07 31.23
CA LEU A 112 -11.01 27.82 30.75
C LEU A 112 -11.87 27.11 29.70
N ALA A 113 -13.19 27.05 29.89
CA ALA A 113 -14.11 26.47 28.91
C ALA A 113 -14.08 27.25 27.58
N ASP A 114 -14.08 28.58 27.65
CA ASP A 114 -13.97 29.45 26.47
C ASP A 114 -12.63 29.30 25.75
N ALA A 115 -11.53 29.22 26.51
CA ALA A 115 -10.20 28.98 25.95
C ALA A 115 -10.16 27.63 25.24
N ALA A 116 -10.67 26.56 25.86
CA ALA A 116 -10.71 25.24 25.26
C ALA A 116 -11.55 25.22 23.97
N ARG A 117 -12.71 25.89 23.97
CA ARG A 117 -13.54 26.06 22.76
C ARG A 117 -12.80 26.83 21.67
N ALA A 118 -12.10 27.92 22.01
CA ALA A 118 -11.29 28.67 21.05
C ALA A 118 -10.14 27.82 20.46
N GLN A 119 -9.52 26.94 21.26
CA GLN A 119 -8.51 26.00 20.74
C GLN A 119 -9.13 24.95 19.81
N MET A 120 -10.33 24.46 20.08
CA MET A 120 -11.05 23.57 19.15
C MET A 120 -11.35 24.27 17.81
N GLU A 121 -11.77 25.54 17.85
CA GLU A 121 -12.00 26.35 16.64
C GLU A 121 -10.71 26.58 15.84
N ARG A 122 -9.56 26.75 16.53
CA ARG A 122 -8.23 26.84 15.90
C ARG A 122 -7.81 25.55 15.20
N LEU A 123 -8.03 24.39 15.83
CA LEU A 123 -7.67 23.08 15.26
C LEU A 123 -8.40 22.79 13.94
N GLY A 124 -9.61 23.31 13.78
CA GLY A 124 -10.35 23.23 12.55
C GLY A 124 -11.73 23.85 12.70
N SER A 125 -12.04 24.84 11.85
CA SER A 125 -13.36 25.46 11.86
C SER A 125 -14.35 24.65 11.01
N GLY A 126 -15.40 24.16 11.67
CA GLY A 126 -16.50 23.45 11.01
C GLY A 126 -16.27 21.95 10.78
N ARG A 127 -17.38 21.27 10.47
CA ARG A 127 -17.43 19.80 10.39
C ARG A 127 -16.49 19.20 9.35
N MET A 128 -16.31 19.85 8.19
CA MET A 128 -15.51 19.31 7.10
C MET A 128 -14.00 19.27 7.43
N ALA A 129 -13.48 20.32 8.09
CA ALA A 129 -12.07 20.39 8.46
C ALA A 129 -11.72 19.29 9.48
N ILE A 130 -12.52 19.17 10.54
CA ILE A 130 -12.33 18.13 11.56
C ILE A 130 -12.53 16.72 11.00
N ALA A 131 -13.51 16.52 10.11
CA ALA A 131 -13.73 15.23 9.47
C ALA A 131 -12.52 14.76 8.63
N ALA A 132 -11.93 15.65 7.83
CA ALA A 132 -10.73 15.35 7.04
C ALA A 132 -9.51 15.04 7.93
N LEU A 133 -9.35 15.79 9.02
CA LEU A 133 -8.31 15.58 10.02
C LEU A 133 -8.45 14.20 10.69
N LEU A 134 -9.65 13.88 11.17
CA LEU A 134 -9.97 12.60 11.82
C LEU A 134 -9.78 11.41 10.88
N HIS A 135 -10.23 11.53 9.62
CA HIS A 135 -10.03 10.48 8.62
C HIS A 135 -8.54 10.17 8.44
N THR A 136 -7.73 11.21 8.22
CA THR A 136 -6.28 11.07 7.97
C THR A 136 -5.54 10.56 9.21
N LEU A 137 -5.91 11.03 10.40
CA LEU A 137 -5.41 10.54 11.68
C LEU A 137 -5.69 9.05 11.85
N SER A 138 -6.92 8.62 11.59
CA SER A 138 -7.32 7.22 11.69
C SER A 138 -6.48 6.33 10.76
N VAL A 139 -6.33 6.71 9.49
CA VAL A 139 -5.52 5.91 8.53
C VAL A 139 -4.07 5.78 8.99
N ASN A 140 -3.43 6.86 9.45
CA ASN A 140 -2.04 6.79 9.89
C ASN A 140 -1.86 6.00 11.20
N LEU A 141 -2.83 6.01 12.10
CA LEU A 141 -2.75 5.20 13.33
C LEU A 141 -3.02 3.70 13.07
N GLU A 142 -3.75 3.36 12.01
CA GLU A 142 -4.03 1.96 11.63
C GLU A 142 -3.00 1.37 10.65
N VAL A 143 -2.29 2.19 9.87
CA VAL A 143 -1.25 1.72 8.93
C VAL A 143 0.12 1.74 9.62
N PRO A 144 0.86 2.86 9.73
CA PRO A 144 2.18 2.90 10.38
C PRO A 144 2.15 3.03 11.91
N GLY A 145 0.97 3.16 12.54
CA GLY A 145 0.83 3.22 14.01
C GLY A 145 1.19 4.57 14.65
N GLU A 146 1.60 5.55 13.83
CA GLU A 146 2.00 6.88 14.28
C GLU A 146 1.87 7.93 13.18
N THR A 147 1.79 9.19 13.58
CA THR A 147 1.67 10.35 12.71
C THR A 147 2.09 11.62 13.44
N TYR A 148 2.07 12.76 12.75
CA TYR A 148 2.32 14.07 13.33
C TYR A 148 1.13 14.99 13.09
N LEU A 149 0.71 15.70 14.13
CA LEU A 149 -0.10 16.91 13.98
C LEU A 149 0.87 18.08 13.78
N VAL A 150 0.69 18.80 12.68
CA VAL A 150 1.51 19.96 12.32
C VAL A 150 0.61 21.19 12.21
N GLY A 151 0.95 22.23 12.96
CA GLY A 151 0.33 23.56 12.85
C GLY A 151 1.31 24.51 12.19
N LEU A 152 0.95 25.13 11.07
CA LEU A 152 1.76 26.11 10.35
C LEU A 152 1.07 27.47 10.38
N GLU A 153 1.81 28.54 10.67
CA GLU A 153 1.34 29.92 10.57
C GLU A 153 1.66 30.48 9.18
N GLU A 154 0.64 30.78 8.39
CA GLU A 154 0.79 31.41 7.07
C GLU A 154 1.07 32.92 7.16
N PRO A 155 1.69 33.52 6.13
CA PRO A 155 1.85 34.97 6.00
C PRO A 155 0.50 35.71 6.02
N GLY A 156 0.10 36.18 7.19
CA GLY A 156 -1.24 36.74 7.44
C GLY A 156 -1.81 36.40 8.81
N GLY A 157 -1.17 35.45 9.54
CA GLY A 157 -1.58 35.02 10.88
C GLY A 157 -2.68 33.96 10.87
N GLN A 158 -3.00 33.40 9.70
CA GLN A 158 -3.88 32.25 9.58
C GLN A 158 -3.08 30.98 9.94
N GLU A 159 -3.68 30.11 10.73
CA GLU A 159 -3.07 28.83 11.10
C GLU A 159 -3.70 27.70 10.27
N ASP A 160 -2.85 26.81 9.75
CA ASP A 160 -3.27 25.57 9.10
C ASP A 160 -2.82 24.37 9.92
N TRP A 161 -3.79 23.51 10.27
CA TRP A 161 -3.59 22.35 11.14
C TRP A 161 -3.83 21.08 10.33
N THR A 162 -2.77 20.32 10.09
CA THR A 162 -2.81 19.13 9.23
C THR A 162 -2.17 17.92 9.91
N ILE A 163 -2.68 16.74 9.56
CA ILE A 163 -2.05 15.47 9.91
C ILE A 163 -1.04 15.13 8.83
N ARG A 164 0.21 14.89 9.23
CA ARG A 164 1.33 14.57 8.35
C ARG A 164 1.84 13.18 8.65
N SER A 165 1.99 12.38 7.61
CA SER A 165 2.53 11.04 7.73
C SER A 165 3.99 11.05 8.20
N VAL A 166 4.46 9.89 8.66
CA VAL A 166 5.87 9.67 9.01
C VAL A 166 6.82 9.87 7.84
N ASP A 167 6.30 9.73 6.62
CA ASP A 167 7.02 9.97 5.41
C ASP A 167 7.01 11.45 5.06
N GLU A 168 5.92 12.20 5.22
CA GLU A 168 5.91 13.65 4.94
C GLU A 168 6.77 14.47 5.90
N LEU A 169 6.77 14.15 7.21
CA LEU A 169 7.56 14.87 8.21
C LEU A 169 8.83 14.10 8.60
N VAL A 170 9.97 14.56 8.08
CA VAL A 170 11.26 13.87 8.22
C VAL A 170 12.15 14.59 9.23
N PRO A 171 12.54 13.95 10.35
CA PRO A 171 13.55 14.50 11.24
C PRO A 171 14.94 14.42 10.58
N THR A 172 15.64 15.55 10.49
CA THR A 172 16.99 15.69 9.90
C THR A 172 17.98 16.28 10.91
N ASP A 173 19.27 16.44 10.58
CA ASP A 173 20.22 17.05 11.54
C ASP A 173 20.02 18.57 11.71
N GLU A 174 19.31 19.20 10.77
CA GLU A 174 18.97 20.63 10.77
C GLU A 174 17.66 20.93 11.50
N GLY A 175 16.80 19.92 11.69
CA GLY A 175 15.46 20.06 12.25
C GLY A 175 14.45 19.16 11.53
N TYR A 176 13.16 19.51 11.59
CA TYR A 176 12.12 18.78 10.86
C TYR A 176 11.92 19.38 9.47
N ARG A 177 11.94 18.54 8.45
CA ARG A 177 11.59 18.90 7.07
C ARG A 177 10.23 18.35 6.72
N LEU A 178 9.37 19.19 6.16
CA LEU A 178 8.06 18.80 5.66
C LEU A 178 8.12 18.71 4.13
N ARG A 179 7.77 17.54 3.57
CA ARG A 179 7.66 17.33 2.13
C ARG A 179 6.22 16.98 1.76
N ASP A 180 5.69 17.61 0.70
CA ASP A 180 4.33 17.33 0.20
C ASP A 180 4.30 16.21 -0.85
N LEU A 181 5.46 15.83 -1.39
CA LEU A 181 5.58 14.75 -2.36
C LEU A 181 6.60 13.72 -1.86
N PRO A 182 6.42 12.44 -2.25
CA PRO A 182 7.47 11.44 -2.07
C PRO A 182 8.76 11.96 -2.68
N ALA A 183 9.90 11.64 -2.05
CA ALA A 183 11.18 11.87 -2.71
C ALA A 183 11.15 11.08 -4.03
N ASP A 184 11.13 11.78 -5.15
CA ASP A 184 11.49 11.17 -6.40
C ASP A 184 12.90 10.63 -6.20
N GLY A 185 13.10 9.34 -6.45
CA GLY A 185 14.43 8.71 -6.41
C GLY A 185 15.40 9.32 -7.43
N ALA A 186 15.13 10.51 -7.92
CA ALA A 186 15.78 11.19 -9.02
C ALA A 186 16.60 12.41 -8.56
N GLY A 187 16.95 12.55 -7.27
CA GLY A 187 17.85 13.62 -6.80
C GLY A 187 17.36 15.07 -7.00
N TYR A 188 16.26 15.30 -7.73
CA TYR A 188 15.53 16.57 -7.71
C TYR A 188 14.96 16.70 -6.32
N THR A 189 15.65 17.47 -5.50
CA THR A 189 15.12 17.93 -4.23
C THR A 189 13.73 18.54 -4.45
N VAL A 190 12.68 17.75 -4.21
CA VAL A 190 11.64 18.25 -3.30
C VAL A 190 12.29 18.22 -1.92
N SER A 191 13.27 19.12 -1.73
CA SER A 191 13.85 19.36 -0.41
C SER A 191 12.67 19.85 0.40
N GLY A 192 12.10 18.98 1.22
CA GLY A 192 11.04 19.38 2.14
C GLY A 192 11.47 20.65 2.86
N GLU A 193 10.54 21.58 2.99
CA GLU A 193 10.79 22.86 3.65
C GLU A 193 11.21 22.60 5.09
N LEU A 194 12.33 23.20 5.51
CA LEU A 194 12.73 23.14 6.90
C LEU A 194 11.76 24.00 7.69
N LEU A 195 11.05 23.38 8.63
CA LEU A 195 10.06 24.09 9.44
C LEU A 195 10.74 25.19 10.27
N ASP A 196 10.26 26.44 10.16
CA ASP A 196 10.69 27.52 11.06
C ASP A 196 10.07 27.28 12.44
N PRO A 197 10.87 27.05 13.50
CA PRO A 197 10.35 26.81 14.83
C PRO A 197 9.51 27.94 15.43
N ARG A 198 9.57 29.15 14.86
CA ARG A 198 8.80 30.32 15.30
C ARG A 198 7.41 30.41 14.70
N HIS A 199 7.10 29.58 13.71
CA HIS A 199 5.85 29.57 12.96
C HIS A 199 5.32 28.14 12.74
N SER A 200 5.92 27.15 13.40
CA SER A 200 5.58 25.74 13.25
C SER A 200 5.38 25.08 14.61
N TYR A 201 4.33 24.27 14.71
CA TYR A 201 4.04 23.40 15.83
C TYR A 201 4.06 21.95 15.35
N VAL A 202 4.65 21.05 16.14
CA VAL A 202 4.66 19.62 15.84
C VAL A 202 4.34 18.83 17.10
N ALA A 203 3.36 17.93 16.99
CA ALA A 203 3.11 16.90 17.98
C ALA A 203 3.13 15.51 17.34
N ARG A 204 3.83 14.56 17.98
CA ARG A 204 3.76 13.15 17.59
C ARG A 204 2.54 12.52 18.20
N LEU A 205 1.73 11.84 17.40
CA LEU A 205 0.58 11.05 17.84
C LEU A 205 0.88 9.59 17.49
N TRP A 206 0.89 8.68 18.47
CA TRP A 206 1.26 7.28 18.19
C TRP A 206 0.61 6.31 19.14
N ARG A 207 0.33 5.10 18.63
CA ARG A 207 -0.08 3.94 19.42
C ARG A 207 1.16 3.33 20.08
N PRO A 208 1.30 3.40 21.42
CA PRO A 208 2.51 2.93 22.08
C PRO A 208 2.62 1.41 22.07
N HIS A 209 3.77 0.88 21.65
CA HIS A 209 4.02 -0.55 21.67
C HIS A 209 4.07 -1.10 23.11
N PRO A 210 3.35 -2.19 23.45
CA PRO A 210 3.20 -2.66 24.83
C PRO A 210 4.53 -3.06 25.50
N ARG A 211 5.50 -3.56 24.72
CA ARG A 211 6.85 -3.89 25.23
C ARG A 211 7.79 -2.69 25.34
N TYR A 212 7.61 -1.68 24.49
CA TYR A 212 8.53 -0.56 24.33
C TYR A 212 7.73 0.69 23.98
N ARG A 213 7.19 1.35 24.99
CA ARG A 213 6.20 2.45 24.84
C ARG A 213 6.60 3.58 23.87
N ALA A 214 7.90 3.82 23.68
CA ALA A 214 8.36 4.86 22.75
C ALA A 214 8.20 4.47 21.26
N LEU A 215 8.17 3.17 20.95
CA LEU A 215 7.95 2.65 19.60
C LEU A 215 6.46 2.66 19.26
N ALA A 216 6.17 2.78 17.97
CA ALA A 216 4.83 2.69 17.44
C ALA A 216 4.39 1.22 17.28
N ASP A 217 3.07 1.02 17.31
CA ASP A 217 2.44 -0.27 17.05
C ASP A 217 1.17 -0.10 16.22
N SER A 218 0.78 -1.15 15.51
CA SER A 218 -0.33 -1.10 14.56
C SER A 218 -0.88 -2.51 14.29
N PRO A 219 -2.20 -2.67 14.05
CA PRO A 219 -2.76 -3.94 13.57
C PRO A 219 -2.14 -4.36 12.23
N SER A 220 -1.84 -3.39 11.35
CA SER A 220 -1.19 -3.66 10.06
C SER A 220 0.17 -4.36 10.21
N ARG A 221 0.88 -4.10 11.32
CA ARG A 221 2.17 -4.74 11.60
C ARG A 221 2.05 -6.26 11.75
N ALA A 222 0.93 -6.75 12.31
CA ALA A 222 0.73 -8.17 12.58
C ALA A 222 0.38 -8.98 11.32
N ILE A 223 -0.09 -8.33 10.26
CA ILE A 223 -0.56 -8.97 9.03
C ILE A 223 0.41 -8.86 7.85
N ILE A 224 1.58 -8.23 8.03
CA ILE A 224 2.58 -8.01 6.96
C ILE A 224 2.91 -9.30 6.20
N GLU A 225 3.22 -10.38 6.91
CA GLU A 225 3.58 -11.67 6.28
C GLU A 225 2.38 -12.27 5.50
N ILE A 226 1.16 -12.05 5.97
CA ILE A 226 -0.08 -12.53 5.32
C ILE A 226 -0.33 -11.72 4.03
N CYS A 227 -0.07 -10.41 4.07
CA CYS A 227 -0.15 -9.53 2.92
C CYS A 227 0.89 -9.89 1.85
N GLU A 228 2.12 -10.23 2.25
CA GLU A 228 3.18 -10.71 1.36
C GLU A 228 2.75 -11.99 0.64
N GLU A 229 2.28 -12.99 1.41
CA GLU A 229 1.81 -14.28 0.90
C GLU A 229 0.65 -14.10 -0.11
N LEU A 230 -0.29 -13.19 0.17
CA LEU A 230 -1.41 -12.88 -0.71
C LEU A 230 -0.93 -12.28 -2.06
N LEU A 231 0.04 -11.37 -2.03
CA LEU A 231 0.59 -10.77 -3.25
C LEU A 231 1.37 -11.77 -4.08
N ASP A 232 2.17 -12.64 -3.44
CA ASP A 232 2.93 -13.67 -4.13
C ASP A 232 2.01 -14.71 -4.77
N LEU A 233 0.95 -15.14 -4.07
CA LEU A 233 -0.07 -16.00 -4.63
C LEU A 233 -0.77 -15.33 -5.83
N SER A 234 -1.13 -14.05 -5.71
CA SER A 234 -1.78 -13.29 -6.78
C SER A 234 -0.87 -13.15 -8.01
N ARG A 235 0.43 -12.95 -7.81
CA ARG A 235 1.44 -12.93 -8.87
C ARG A 235 1.58 -14.31 -9.51
N GLY A 236 1.58 -15.38 -8.72
CA GLY A 236 1.61 -16.76 -9.20
C GLY A 236 0.41 -17.11 -10.10
N VAL A 237 -0.80 -16.76 -9.65
CA VAL A 237 -2.04 -16.95 -10.46
C VAL A 237 -1.96 -16.17 -11.76
N ARG A 238 -1.52 -14.91 -11.72
CA ARG A 238 -1.35 -14.08 -12.93
C ARG A 238 -0.30 -14.66 -13.88
N ALA A 239 0.83 -15.14 -13.36
CA ALA A 239 1.88 -15.74 -14.17
C ALA A 239 1.37 -17.01 -14.86
N ALA A 240 0.60 -17.82 -14.15
CA ALA A 240 0.04 -19.03 -14.72
C ALA A 240 -1.07 -18.77 -15.75
N ALA A 241 -1.97 -17.82 -15.49
CA ALA A 241 -3.02 -17.42 -16.45
C ALA A 241 -2.44 -16.87 -17.76
N LYS A 242 -1.25 -16.27 -17.73
CA LYS A 242 -0.55 -15.75 -18.92
C LYS A 242 0.27 -16.82 -19.66
N SER A 243 0.43 -18.01 -19.11
CA SER A 243 1.27 -19.05 -19.71
C SER A 243 0.53 -19.80 -20.83
N ARG A 244 0.96 -19.59 -22.09
CA ARG A 244 0.38 -20.23 -23.29
C ARG A 244 0.36 -21.76 -23.22
N ALA A 245 1.41 -22.37 -22.66
CA ALA A 245 1.53 -23.81 -22.49
C ALA A 245 0.52 -24.38 -21.49
N MET A 246 0.17 -23.61 -20.45
CA MET A 246 -0.83 -23.99 -19.45
C MET A 246 -2.26 -23.80 -19.95
N THR A 247 -2.52 -22.73 -20.73
CA THR A 247 -3.87 -22.44 -21.23
C THR A 247 -4.30 -23.41 -22.34
N ASN A 248 -3.40 -23.77 -23.25
CA ASN A 248 -3.75 -24.53 -24.46
C ASN A 248 -2.97 -25.82 -24.67
N GLY A 249 -2.12 -26.23 -23.75
CA GLY A 249 -1.41 -27.51 -23.84
C GLY A 249 -0.33 -27.56 -24.93
N LEU A 250 0.24 -28.75 -25.09
CA LEU A 250 1.32 -29.08 -26.01
C LEU A 250 0.78 -30.02 -27.11
N LEU A 251 1.00 -29.65 -28.38
CA LEU A 251 0.69 -30.49 -29.54
C LEU A 251 1.98 -31.20 -30.00
N LEU A 252 2.03 -32.52 -29.85
CA LEU A 252 3.17 -33.33 -30.28
C LEU A 252 3.02 -33.74 -31.75
N VAL A 253 3.98 -33.38 -32.60
CA VAL A 253 3.97 -33.71 -34.03
C VAL A 253 5.21 -34.54 -34.40
N PRO A 254 5.05 -35.79 -34.88
CA PRO A 254 6.18 -36.57 -35.38
C PRO A 254 6.87 -35.92 -36.59
N GLU A 255 8.20 -36.03 -36.67
CA GLU A 255 9.00 -35.49 -37.79
C GLU A 255 8.64 -36.11 -39.14
N GLU A 256 8.20 -37.37 -39.14
CA GLU A 256 7.89 -38.18 -40.31
C GLU A 256 6.54 -37.81 -40.96
N LEU A 257 5.75 -36.93 -40.33
CA LEU A 257 4.49 -36.44 -40.86
C LEU A 257 4.77 -35.41 -41.97
N SER A 258 4.76 -35.85 -43.23
CA SER A 258 4.75 -34.97 -44.41
C SER A 258 3.56 -35.28 -45.30
N VAL A 259 2.84 -34.25 -45.73
CA VAL A 259 1.69 -34.40 -46.63
C VAL A 259 2.19 -34.33 -48.07
N ALA A 260 2.15 -35.45 -48.79
CA ALA A 260 2.40 -35.48 -50.22
C ALA A 260 1.20 -34.86 -50.95
N VAL A 261 1.35 -33.62 -51.42
CA VAL A 261 0.44 -33.04 -52.41
C VAL A 261 1.11 -33.21 -53.78
N GLY A 262 0.51 -34.05 -54.63
CA GLY A 262 0.93 -34.18 -56.01
C GLY A 262 0.54 -32.93 -56.80
N ASP A 263 1.51 -32.20 -57.34
CA ASP A 263 1.89 -32.19 -58.76
C ASP A 263 3.04 -31.16 -58.96
N GLN A 264 3.77 -31.33 -60.04
CA GLN A 264 5.13 -30.85 -60.29
C GLN A 264 5.30 -29.35 -60.54
N SER A 265 6.50 -28.87 -60.15
CA SER A 265 7.32 -27.80 -60.72
C SER A 265 7.54 -26.57 -59.83
N ASP A 266 8.51 -26.67 -58.91
CA ASP A 266 9.54 -25.64 -58.69
C ASP A 266 10.56 -26.12 -57.65
N SER A 267 11.84 -26.06 -58.00
CA SER A 267 12.96 -26.51 -57.18
C SER A 267 13.41 -25.44 -56.18
N ASN A 268 12.56 -25.11 -55.21
CA ASN A 268 12.91 -24.36 -54.00
C ASN A 268 12.30 -25.04 -52.77
N ALA A 269 12.94 -26.14 -52.35
CA ALA A 269 12.54 -26.89 -51.17
C ALA A 269 13.17 -26.27 -49.91
N THR A 270 12.44 -25.36 -49.26
CA THR A 270 12.78 -24.92 -47.89
C THR A 270 11.57 -24.66 -46.99
N ALA A 271 10.34 -24.98 -47.40
CA ALA A 271 9.17 -24.89 -46.53
C ALA A 271 8.30 -26.16 -46.66
N ASP A 272 8.08 -26.82 -45.52
CA ASP A 272 7.19 -27.98 -45.39
C ASP A 272 5.73 -27.57 -45.75
N PRO A 273 5.10 -28.17 -46.78
CA PRO A 273 3.74 -27.83 -47.21
C PRO A 273 2.69 -28.04 -46.11
N PHE A 274 2.90 -29.01 -45.21
CA PHE A 274 2.03 -29.23 -44.05
C PHE A 274 2.12 -28.07 -43.07
N MET A 275 3.33 -27.61 -42.75
CA MET A 275 3.54 -26.44 -41.89
C MET A 275 2.98 -25.17 -42.52
N THR A 276 3.02 -25.04 -43.84
CA THR A 276 2.44 -23.89 -44.55
C THR A 276 0.91 -23.89 -44.47
N MET A 277 0.27 -25.05 -44.68
CA MET A 277 -1.19 -25.19 -44.57
C MET A 277 -1.68 -25.06 -43.13
N PHE A 278 -0.96 -25.65 -42.18
CA PHE A 278 -1.20 -25.52 -40.75
C PHE A 278 -1.04 -24.07 -40.31
N THR A 279 0.09 -23.41 -40.61
CA THR A 279 0.32 -21.98 -40.29
C THR A 279 -0.74 -21.07 -40.90
N ARG A 280 -1.24 -21.37 -42.11
CA ARG A 280 -2.33 -20.61 -42.73
C ARG A 280 -3.67 -20.79 -42.00
N ALA A 281 -3.99 -22.01 -41.57
CA ALA A 281 -5.17 -22.28 -40.75
C ALA A 281 -5.05 -21.62 -39.36
N LEU A 282 -3.83 -21.54 -38.81
CA LEU A 282 -3.52 -20.87 -37.55
C LEU A 282 -3.60 -19.34 -37.66
N MET A 283 -3.07 -18.74 -38.73
CA MET A 283 -3.14 -17.29 -38.95
C MET A 283 -4.58 -16.80 -39.19
N ALA A 284 -5.46 -17.63 -39.76
CA ALA A 284 -6.88 -17.32 -39.88
C ALA A 284 -7.59 -17.17 -38.52
N ALA A 285 -7.06 -17.80 -37.46
CA ALA A 285 -7.58 -17.68 -36.10
C ALA A 285 -7.05 -16.46 -35.33
N ILE A 286 -5.95 -15.83 -35.78
CA ILE A 286 -5.28 -14.71 -35.10
C ILE A 286 -5.93 -13.35 -35.41
N VAL A 287 -6.74 -13.25 -36.46
CA VAL A 287 -7.32 -11.97 -36.92
C VAL A 287 -8.45 -11.44 -36.00
N ASP A 288 -8.98 -12.26 -35.08
CA ASP A 288 -10.08 -11.88 -34.19
C ASP A 288 -9.75 -12.18 -32.71
N GLU A 289 -9.06 -11.24 -32.05
CA GLU A 289 -8.58 -11.31 -30.66
C GLU A 289 -9.70 -11.48 -29.61
N GLY A 290 -10.98 -11.34 -29.99
CA GLY A 290 -12.13 -11.50 -29.09
C GLY A 290 -12.77 -12.89 -29.08
N SER A 291 -12.33 -13.81 -29.95
CA SER A 291 -12.97 -15.12 -30.08
C SER A 291 -12.33 -16.16 -29.15
N PRO A 292 -13.12 -16.93 -28.35
CA PRO A 292 -12.63 -18.05 -27.53
C PRO A 292 -11.91 -19.15 -28.31
N SER A 293 -11.94 -19.10 -29.65
CA SER A 293 -11.30 -20.06 -30.56
C SER A 293 -9.91 -19.61 -31.05
N ALA A 294 -9.44 -18.41 -30.66
CA ALA A 294 -8.26 -17.74 -31.23
C ALA A 294 -6.95 -17.98 -30.44
N VAL A 295 -6.74 -19.19 -29.90
CA VAL A 295 -5.50 -19.51 -29.18
C VAL A 295 -4.90 -20.81 -29.72
N VAL A 296 -3.63 -20.79 -30.08
CA VAL A 296 -2.92 -21.89 -30.76
C VAL A 296 -2.05 -22.65 -29.75
N PRO A 297 -2.09 -24.00 -29.69
CA PRO A 297 -1.24 -24.79 -28.81
C PRO A 297 0.24 -24.72 -29.23
N MET A 298 1.15 -24.89 -28.27
CA MET A 298 2.58 -24.96 -28.54
C MET A 298 2.93 -26.29 -29.19
N VAL A 299 3.65 -26.27 -30.31
CA VAL A 299 3.97 -27.46 -31.11
C VAL A 299 5.37 -27.98 -30.75
N LEU A 300 5.47 -29.24 -30.33
CA LEU A 300 6.75 -29.94 -30.10
C LEU A 300 6.95 -30.99 -31.20
N ARG A 301 8.08 -30.93 -31.91
CA ARG A 301 8.42 -31.87 -33.00
C ARG A 301 9.57 -32.79 -32.58
N GLY A 302 9.51 -34.06 -32.98
CA GLY A 302 10.55 -35.05 -32.69
C GLY A 302 10.26 -36.43 -33.30
N PRO A 303 11.17 -37.40 -33.14
CA PRO A 303 11.05 -38.74 -33.71
C PRO A 303 9.79 -39.50 -33.24
N SER A 304 9.14 -40.24 -34.14
CA SER A 304 7.86 -40.93 -33.89
C SER A 304 7.90 -42.02 -32.80
N ASP A 305 9.05 -42.67 -32.60
CA ASP A 305 9.29 -43.67 -31.57
C ASP A 305 9.30 -43.06 -30.14
N ILE A 306 9.61 -41.77 -30.03
CA ILE A 306 9.56 -41.00 -28.79
C ILE A 306 8.18 -40.34 -28.60
N LEU A 307 7.47 -40.00 -29.68
CA LEU A 307 6.19 -39.26 -29.64
C LEU A 307 4.92 -40.12 -29.68
N GLU A 308 5.04 -41.45 -29.82
CA GLU A 308 3.98 -42.47 -29.67
C GLU A 308 2.63 -42.23 -30.41
N THR A 309 2.58 -41.40 -31.45
CA THR A 309 1.39 -40.92 -32.21
C THR A 309 0.77 -39.66 -31.62
N ILE A 310 0.46 -38.67 -32.48
CA ILE A 310 -0.02 -37.31 -32.18
C ILE A 310 -0.91 -37.26 -30.92
N LYS A 311 -0.38 -36.70 -29.84
CA LYS A 311 -1.09 -36.50 -28.57
C LYS A 311 -1.18 -35.00 -28.29
N TYR A 312 -2.38 -34.55 -27.98
CA TYR A 312 -2.63 -33.23 -27.40
C TYR A 312 -2.54 -33.36 -25.87
N LEU A 313 -1.46 -32.83 -25.28
CA LEU A 313 -1.23 -32.89 -23.84
C LEU A 313 -1.70 -31.58 -23.21
N ARG A 314 -2.82 -31.60 -22.49
CA ARG A 314 -3.18 -30.47 -21.62
C ARG A 314 -2.29 -30.47 -20.39
N LEU A 315 -1.54 -29.39 -20.20
CA LEU A 315 -0.85 -29.11 -18.94
C LEU A 315 -1.86 -28.48 -17.97
N GLU A 316 -2.92 -29.21 -17.66
CA GLU A 316 -3.84 -28.81 -16.59
C GLU A 316 -3.08 -28.96 -15.26
N ARG A 317 -2.55 -27.85 -14.75
CA ARG A 317 -2.46 -27.70 -13.30
C ARG A 317 -3.85 -27.27 -12.84
N ASP A 318 -4.41 -27.97 -11.86
CA ASP A 318 -5.55 -27.51 -11.08
C ASP A 318 -5.17 -26.20 -10.36
N ILE A 319 -5.12 -25.08 -11.09
CA ILE A 319 -5.10 -23.74 -10.50
C ILE A 319 -6.49 -23.39 -9.97
N ASP A 320 -7.46 -24.28 -10.17
CA ASP A 320 -8.87 -23.92 -10.24
C ASP A 320 -9.61 -23.92 -8.89
N ARG A 321 -9.03 -24.45 -7.81
CA ARG A 321 -9.66 -24.41 -6.47
C ARG A 321 -8.70 -24.11 -5.33
N THR A 322 -7.61 -24.85 -5.20
CA THR A 322 -6.69 -24.70 -4.05
C THR A 322 -6.10 -23.29 -3.95
N GLY A 323 -5.73 -22.67 -5.08
CA GLY A 323 -5.24 -21.29 -5.08
C GLY A 323 -6.32 -20.26 -4.74
N VAL A 324 -7.55 -20.49 -5.20
CA VAL A 324 -8.72 -19.65 -4.87
C VAL A 324 -9.07 -19.77 -3.39
N ASP A 325 -9.11 -21.00 -2.86
CA ASP A 325 -9.37 -21.31 -1.45
C ASP A 325 -8.28 -20.73 -0.55
N THR A 326 -7.01 -20.83 -0.95
CA THR A 326 -5.87 -20.23 -0.23
C THR A 326 -5.98 -18.71 -0.23
N ARG A 327 -6.32 -18.10 -1.37
CA ARG A 327 -6.53 -16.65 -1.46
C ARG A 327 -7.67 -16.19 -0.55
N ALA A 328 -8.79 -16.91 -0.56
CA ALA A 328 -9.92 -16.63 0.32
C ALA A 328 -9.55 -16.77 1.81
N GLU A 329 -8.74 -17.78 2.15
CA GLU A 329 -8.23 -17.96 3.50
C GLU A 329 -7.31 -16.82 3.94
N LEU A 330 -6.38 -16.38 3.09
CA LEU A 330 -5.51 -15.25 3.38
C LEU A 330 -6.31 -13.96 3.59
N ILE A 331 -7.33 -13.72 2.76
CA ILE A 331 -8.23 -12.57 2.93
C ILE A 331 -8.99 -12.66 4.27
N ARG A 332 -9.49 -13.84 4.67
CA ARG A 332 -10.12 -14.04 5.98
C ARG A 332 -9.16 -13.80 7.14
N ARG A 333 -7.91 -14.26 7.02
CA ARG A 333 -6.86 -14.01 8.03
C ARG A 333 -6.51 -12.52 8.13
N ILE A 334 -6.45 -11.80 7.01
CA ILE A 334 -6.30 -10.34 6.99
C ILE A 334 -7.50 -9.69 7.69
N ALA A 335 -8.72 -10.07 7.32
CA ALA A 335 -9.95 -9.52 7.90
C ALA A 335 -10.06 -9.74 9.41
N THR A 336 -9.52 -10.85 9.93
CA THR A 336 -9.46 -11.15 11.37
C THR A 336 -8.27 -10.47 12.06
N GLY A 337 -7.18 -10.20 11.32
CA GLY A 337 -5.96 -9.60 11.86
C GLY A 337 -6.01 -8.08 11.97
N ILE A 338 -6.92 -7.44 11.23
CA ILE A 338 -7.22 -6.03 11.39
C ILE A 338 -8.28 -5.81 12.48
N ASP A 339 -8.31 -4.62 13.05
CA ASP A 339 -9.25 -4.26 14.11
C ASP A 339 -10.57 -3.73 13.53
N LEU A 340 -11.30 -4.63 12.85
CA LEU A 340 -12.59 -4.42 12.20
C LEU A 340 -13.36 -5.76 12.17
N PRO A 341 -14.71 -5.77 12.25
CA PRO A 341 -15.48 -6.99 12.06
C PRO A 341 -15.25 -7.58 10.65
N PRO A 342 -14.96 -8.89 10.52
CA PRO A 342 -14.73 -9.51 9.22
C PRO A 342 -15.89 -9.34 8.24
N GLU A 343 -17.12 -9.23 8.74
CA GLU A 343 -18.35 -9.05 7.95
C GLU A 343 -18.33 -7.75 7.14
N VAL A 344 -17.64 -6.71 7.62
CA VAL A 344 -17.49 -5.44 6.88
C VAL A 344 -16.67 -5.65 5.61
N LEU A 345 -15.71 -6.58 5.62
CA LEU A 345 -14.87 -6.90 4.46
C LEU A 345 -15.43 -8.01 3.59
N LEU A 346 -15.98 -9.06 4.20
CA LEU A 346 -16.42 -10.27 3.52
C LEU A 346 -17.88 -10.20 3.05
N GLY A 347 -18.65 -9.23 3.57
CA GLY A 347 -20.08 -9.09 3.35
C GLY A 347 -20.90 -9.95 4.31
N THR A 348 -22.10 -9.47 4.66
CA THR A 348 -23.09 -10.22 5.44
C THR A 348 -23.98 -11.05 4.51
N ALA A 349 -23.59 -12.28 4.22
CA ALA A 349 -24.35 -13.17 3.33
C ALA A 349 -25.72 -13.60 3.89
N ASP A 350 -25.93 -13.56 5.22
CA ASP A 350 -27.15 -14.07 5.88
C ASP A 350 -27.64 -13.18 7.06
N ALA A 351 -27.41 -11.87 7.05
CA ALA A 351 -27.89 -10.99 8.13
C ALA A 351 -29.33 -10.50 7.85
N ASN A 352 -30.29 -10.92 8.68
CA ASN A 352 -31.61 -10.29 8.75
C ASN A 352 -31.52 -8.86 9.31
N HIS A 353 -32.58 -8.06 9.15
CA HIS A 353 -32.63 -6.65 9.58
C HIS A 353 -32.28 -6.43 11.06
N TRP A 354 -32.50 -7.41 11.93
CA TRP A 354 -32.16 -7.34 13.36
C TRP A 354 -30.68 -7.60 13.62
N THR A 355 -30.09 -8.62 12.97
CA THR A 355 -28.65 -8.86 12.99
C THR A 355 -27.87 -7.70 12.39
N ALA A 356 -28.36 -7.06 11.31
CA ALA A 356 -27.69 -5.91 10.71
C ALA A 356 -27.61 -4.69 11.66
N TRP A 357 -28.66 -4.43 12.44
CA TRP A 357 -28.68 -3.34 13.43
C TRP A 357 -27.80 -3.62 14.64
N GLN A 358 -27.85 -4.86 15.16
CA GLN A 358 -26.97 -5.29 16.24
C GLN A 358 -25.50 -5.26 15.82
N ILE A 359 -25.19 -5.71 14.60
CA ILE A 359 -23.84 -5.61 14.00
C ILE A 359 -23.40 -4.14 13.95
N SER A 360 -24.25 -3.20 13.55
CA SER A 360 -23.88 -1.77 13.53
C SER A 360 -23.56 -1.21 14.92
N ALA A 361 -24.36 -1.54 15.94
CA ALA A 361 -24.13 -1.06 17.31
C ALA A 361 -22.90 -1.72 17.96
N ASP A 362 -22.71 -3.03 17.73
CA ASP A 362 -21.55 -3.77 18.22
C ASP A 362 -20.27 -3.35 17.50
N THR A 363 -20.34 -3.07 16.19
CA THR A 363 -19.21 -2.52 15.41
C THR A 363 -18.77 -1.19 16.00
N PHE A 364 -19.72 -0.32 16.34
CA PHE A 364 -19.38 0.93 16.99
C PHE A 364 -18.69 0.69 18.33
N ARG A 365 -19.34 -0.01 19.26
CA ARG A 365 -18.85 -0.14 20.65
C ARG A 365 -17.51 -0.87 20.75
N HIS A 366 -17.29 -1.89 19.92
CA HIS A 366 -16.11 -2.74 20.05
C HIS A 366 -14.95 -2.34 19.14
N HIS A 367 -15.21 -1.66 18.01
CA HIS A 367 -14.17 -1.34 17.04
C HIS A 367 -14.01 0.16 16.77
N ILE A 368 -15.09 0.95 16.72
CA ILE A 368 -15.00 2.37 16.38
C ILE A 368 -14.74 3.22 17.62
N GLU A 369 -15.56 3.07 18.65
CA GLU A 369 -15.50 3.86 19.90
C GLU A 369 -14.11 3.80 20.57
N PRO A 370 -13.46 2.63 20.73
CA PRO A 370 -12.12 2.57 21.30
C PRO A 370 -11.08 3.35 20.48
N LYS A 371 -11.23 3.38 19.14
CA LYS A 371 -10.35 4.13 18.25
C LYS A 371 -10.59 5.63 18.36
N VAL A 372 -11.85 6.06 18.42
CA VAL A 372 -12.19 7.48 18.60
C VAL A 372 -11.68 7.98 19.95
N LEU A 373 -11.90 7.21 21.02
CA LEU A 373 -11.36 7.49 22.36
C LEU A 373 -9.84 7.68 22.32
N PHE A 374 -9.13 6.78 21.65
CA PHE A 374 -7.69 6.88 21.47
C PHE A 374 -7.30 8.16 20.70
N GLN A 375 -8.01 8.50 19.62
CA GLN A 375 -7.71 9.69 18.81
C GLN A 375 -7.95 11.00 19.57
N VAL A 376 -9.05 11.10 20.32
CA VAL A 376 -9.33 12.31 21.12
C VAL A 376 -8.36 12.43 22.30
N ASP A 377 -7.91 11.32 22.90
CA ASP A 377 -6.84 11.33 23.89
C ASP A 377 -5.50 11.79 23.28
N SER A 378 -5.14 11.28 22.09
CA SER A 378 -3.96 11.71 21.33
C SER A 378 -3.97 13.21 21.04
N LEU A 379 -5.09 13.74 20.55
CA LEU A 379 -5.25 15.18 20.27
C LEU A 379 -5.30 16.01 21.56
N THR A 380 -5.89 15.48 22.64
CA THR A 380 -5.89 16.16 23.94
C THR A 380 -4.47 16.34 24.46
N ALA A 381 -3.69 15.25 24.50
CA ALA A 381 -2.32 15.26 25.00
C ALA A 381 -1.35 15.99 24.06
N GLY A 382 -1.54 15.83 22.75
CA GLY A 382 -0.68 16.37 21.71
C GLY A 382 -1.00 17.81 21.30
N PHE A 383 -2.19 18.34 21.57
CA PHE A 383 -2.62 19.67 21.12
C PHE A 383 -3.30 20.48 22.23
N LEU A 384 -4.43 20.02 22.78
CA LEU A 384 -5.26 20.83 23.67
C LEU A 384 -4.52 21.23 24.95
N TRP A 385 -3.89 20.28 25.64
CA TRP A 385 -3.15 20.56 26.87
C TRP A 385 -1.94 21.48 26.65
N PRO A 386 -1.07 21.25 25.65
CA PRO A 386 -0.03 22.20 25.28
C PRO A 386 -0.57 23.61 24.99
N ALA A 387 -1.71 23.70 24.29
CA ALA A 387 -2.34 24.98 23.96
C ALA A 387 -2.82 25.74 25.20
N LEU A 388 -3.56 25.08 26.09
CA LEU A 388 -4.05 25.68 27.34
C LEU A 388 -2.90 26.03 28.30
N ALA A 389 -1.84 25.21 28.32
CA ALA A 389 -0.62 25.52 29.07
C ALA A 389 0.08 26.78 28.53
N ALA A 390 0.08 27.00 27.20
CA ALA A 390 0.64 28.20 26.58
C ALA A 390 -0.17 29.46 26.89
N GLU A 391 -1.50 29.34 27.11
CA GLU A 391 -2.35 30.43 27.59
C GLU A 391 -2.12 30.77 29.09
N GLY A 392 -1.44 29.88 29.82
CA GLY A 392 -1.03 30.11 31.21
C GLY A 392 -1.94 29.48 32.26
N PHE A 393 -2.85 28.59 31.87
CA PHE A 393 -3.64 27.78 32.82
C PHE A 393 -2.76 26.78 33.58
N ASP A 394 -3.11 26.49 34.83
CA ASP A 394 -2.33 25.54 35.63
C ASP A 394 -2.57 24.10 35.17
N ALA A 395 -1.55 23.25 35.34
CA ALA A 395 -1.61 21.85 34.94
C ALA A 395 -2.68 21.04 35.70
N ALA A 396 -3.00 21.38 36.94
CA ALA A 396 -4.09 20.73 37.66
C ALA A 396 -5.46 21.11 37.09
N GLU A 397 -5.57 22.30 36.50
CA GLU A 397 -6.81 22.86 35.96
C GLU A 397 -7.08 22.34 34.55
N TYR A 398 -6.16 22.58 33.60
CA TYR A 398 -6.40 22.23 32.20
C TYR A 398 -6.46 20.71 31.97
N ARG A 399 -5.88 19.89 32.85
CA ARG A 399 -5.96 18.42 32.77
C ARG A 399 -7.36 17.89 33.07
N ARG A 400 -8.26 18.71 33.61
CA ARG A 400 -9.68 18.38 33.75
C ARG A 400 -10.42 18.49 32.42
N VAL A 401 -9.85 19.19 31.44
CA VAL A 401 -10.45 19.44 30.13
C VAL A 401 -9.82 18.51 29.09
N VAL A 402 -10.65 17.91 28.26
CA VAL A 402 -10.27 16.96 27.21
C VAL A 402 -11.04 17.25 25.92
N ILE A 403 -10.54 16.75 24.81
CA ILE A 403 -11.33 16.61 23.59
C ILE A 403 -12.21 15.39 23.76
N TRP A 404 -13.49 15.52 23.47
CA TRP A 404 -14.45 14.43 23.47
C TRP A 404 -15.24 14.40 22.17
N PHE A 405 -16.08 13.38 22.02
CA PHE A 405 -16.84 13.15 20.79
C PHE A 405 -18.32 12.89 21.06
N ASP A 406 -19.15 13.24 20.09
CA ASP A 406 -20.57 12.91 20.01
C ASP A 406 -20.80 11.97 18.81
N PRO A 407 -21.24 10.72 19.04
CA PRO A 407 -21.46 9.72 18.00
C PRO A 407 -22.87 9.74 17.38
N THR A 408 -23.73 10.71 17.71
CA THR A 408 -25.15 10.75 17.32
C THR A 408 -25.38 10.66 15.80
N GLU A 409 -24.44 11.11 14.97
CA GLU A 409 -24.54 10.97 13.51
C GLU A 409 -24.26 9.57 12.99
N LEU A 410 -23.55 8.74 13.76
CA LEU A 410 -23.19 7.37 13.39
C LEU A 410 -24.15 6.36 14.01
N ILE A 411 -24.62 6.61 15.24
CA ILE A 411 -25.57 5.76 15.93
C ILE A 411 -26.86 6.54 16.17
N LYS A 412 -27.97 6.01 15.65
CA LYS A 412 -29.29 6.45 16.09
C LYS A 412 -29.49 5.95 17.53
N PRO A 413 -29.76 6.83 18.51
CA PRO A 413 -30.09 6.38 19.86
C PRO A 413 -31.22 5.34 19.84
N PRO A 414 -31.23 4.35 20.74
CA PRO A 414 -32.37 3.46 20.88
C PRO A 414 -33.63 4.29 21.08
N ASP A 415 -34.67 4.03 20.29
CA ASP A 415 -35.92 4.74 20.44
C ASP A 415 -36.56 4.37 21.79
N HIS A 416 -36.48 5.28 22.75
CA HIS A 416 -37.06 5.12 24.06
C HIS A 416 -38.51 5.60 24.11
N THR A 417 -39.11 6.06 23.01
CA THR A 417 -40.47 6.62 22.98
C THR A 417 -41.50 5.65 23.56
N ALA A 418 -41.43 4.36 23.19
CA ALA A 418 -42.35 3.35 23.72
C ALA A 418 -42.20 3.14 25.24
N ASN A 419 -40.96 3.13 25.74
CA ASN A 419 -40.69 2.99 27.18
C ASN A 419 -41.09 4.26 27.94
N ALA A 420 -40.78 5.43 27.38
CA ALA A 420 -41.13 6.73 27.93
C ALA A 420 -42.65 6.90 28.00
N LEU A 421 -43.40 6.51 26.96
CA LEU A 421 -44.86 6.52 26.98
C LEU A 421 -45.41 5.63 28.10
N GLN A 422 -44.88 4.40 28.25
CA GLN A 422 -45.29 3.52 29.33
C GLN A 422 -44.95 4.08 30.73
N LEU A 423 -43.78 4.71 30.90
CA LEU A 423 -43.38 5.32 32.16
C LEU A 423 -44.23 6.55 32.46
N PHE A 424 -44.56 7.34 31.44
CA PHE A 424 -45.41 8.51 31.52
C PHE A 424 -46.84 8.14 31.90
N ASP A 425 -47.44 7.14 31.24
CA ASP A 425 -48.77 6.61 31.55
C ASP A 425 -48.84 6.01 32.98
N ARG A 426 -47.71 5.50 33.49
CA ARG A 426 -47.55 5.02 34.87
C ARG A 426 -47.25 6.14 35.87
N GLY A 427 -47.13 7.39 35.43
CA GLY A 427 -46.83 8.54 36.28
C GLY A 427 -45.40 8.58 36.83
N ALA A 428 -44.47 7.84 36.22
CA ALA A 428 -43.08 7.76 36.66
C ALA A 428 -42.19 8.88 36.10
N ILE A 429 -42.57 9.50 34.98
CA ILE A 429 -41.83 10.60 34.35
C ILE A 429 -42.75 11.77 33.97
N SER A 430 -42.18 12.97 33.80
CA SER A 430 -42.90 14.19 33.45
C SER A 430 -43.21 14.29 31.95
N TRP A 431 -44.06 15.26 31.58
CA TRP A 431 -44.32 15.63 30.18
C TRP A 431 -43.04 16.09 29.46
N ASP A 432 -42.16 16.83 30.15
CA ASP A 432 -40.87 17.25 29.61
C ASP A 432 -39.98 16.07 29.26
N ALA A 433 -39.87 15.12 30.19
CA ALA A 433 -39.10 13.89 29.98
C ALA A 433 -39.67 13.03 28.84
N LEU A 434 -41.00 12.99 28.68
CA LEU A 434 -41.65 12.31 27.56
C LEU A 434 -41.33 12.98 26.21
N ARG A 435 -41.43 14.31 26.13
CA ARG A 435 -41.10 15.07 24.90
C ARG A 435 -39.64 14.91 24.52
N GLN A 436 -38.73 15.00 25.49
CA GLN A 436 -37.30 14.80 25.29
C GLN A 436 -37.01 13.37 24.78
N ALA A 437 -37.63 12.35 25.37
CA ALA A 437 -37.47 10.96 24.93
C ALA A 437 -38.07 10.70 23.53
N ALA A 438 -39.13 11.42 23.16
CA ALA A 438 -39.79 11.34 21.86
C ALA A 438 -39.20 12.27 20.79
N GLY A 439 -38.21 13.10 21.14
CA GLY A 439 -37.52 14.00 20.22
C GLY A 439 -38.30 15.26 19.81
N PHE A 440 -39.28 15.69 20.60
CA PHE A 440 -40.03 16.94 20.37
C PHE A 440 -39.36 18.12 21.09
N ALA A 441 -39.43 19.31 20.49
CA ALA A 441 -38.89 20.52 21.10
C ALA A 441 -39.81 21.01 22.24
N GLU A 442 -39.26 21.82 23.15
CA GLU A 442 -40.04 22.40 24.25
C GLU A 442 -41.15 23.35 23.72
N ALA A 443 -40.92 23.97 22.55
CA ALA A 443 -41.92 24.76 21.85
C ALA A 443 -43.12 23.94 21.34
N ASP A 444 -43.01 22.62 21.27
CA ASP A 444 -44.10 21.72 20.90
C ASP A 444 -45.01 21.38 22.10
N GLU A 445 -44.75 21.95 23.28
CA GLU A 445 -45.65 21.84 24.43
C GLU A 445 -47.03 22.45 24.13
N PRO A 446 -48.14 21.70 24.32
CA PRO A 446 -49.47 22.26 24.12
C PRO A 446 -49.73 23.39 25.12
N THR A 447 -50.28 24.51 24.65
CA THR A 447 -50.70 25.58 25.56
C THR A 447 -51.77 25.08 26.53
N PRO A 448 -51.97 25.73 27.69
CA PRO A 448 -53.02 25.35 28.64
C PRO A 448 -54.41 25.24 27.99
N GLU A 449 -54.73 26.12 27.04
CA GLU A 449 -55.99 26.08 26.30
C GLU A 449 -56.06 24.89 25.33
N GLN A 450 -54.96 24.56 24.64
CA GLN A 450 -54.89 23.40 23.74
C GLN A 450 -54.98 22.09 24.51
N LEU A 451 -54.26 21.98 25.63
CA LEU A 451 -54.32 20.82 26.52
C LEU A 451 -55.73 20.63 27.07
N LEU A 452 -56.38 21.71 27.51
CA LEU A 452 -57.77 21.68 27.95
C LEU A 452 -58.71 21.21 26.83
N MET A 453 -58.55 21.72 25.61
CA MET A 453 -59.36 21.32 24.45
C MET A 453 -59.17 19.83 24.11
N GLN A 454 -57.93 19.33 24.16
CA GLN A 454 -57.61 17.93 23.92
C GLN A 454 -58.20 17.01 24.99
N LEU A 455 -58.15 17.41 26.27
CA LEU A 455 -58.78 16.67 27.37
C LEU A 455 -60.30 16.62 27.20
N ILE A 456 -60.93 17.74 26.82
CA ILE A 456 -62.37 17.80 26.52
C ILE A 456 -62.72 16.91 25.33
N ALA A 457 -61.93 16.91 24.27
CA ALA A 457 -62.16 16.09 23.07
C ALA A 457 -61.98 14.58 23.32
N ARG A 458 -61.09 14.19 24.25
CA ARG A 458 -60.87 12.78 24.64
C ARG A 458 -61.93 12.24 25.61
N LEU A 459 -62.64 13.12 26.32
CA LEU A 459 -63.71 12.72 27.23
C LEU A 459 -65.00 12.46 26.44
N LYS A 460 -65.35 11.18 26.25
CA LYS A 460 -66.55 10.75 25.50
C LYS A 460 -67.88 11.25 26.09
N ALA A 461 -67.91 11.61 27.37
CA ALA A 461 -69.04 12.27 28.02
C ALA A 461 -68.55 13.08 29.23
N LEU A 462 -68.66 14.40 29.16
CA LEU A 462 -68.49 15.26 30.33
C LEU A 462 -69.85 15.41 31.04
N PRO A 463 -69.89 15.43 32.38
CA PRO A 463 -71.10 15.82 33.10
C PRO A 463 -71.54 17.22 32.63
N PRO A 464 -72.83 17.44 32.31
CA PRO A 464 -73.34 18.72 31.82
C PRO A 464 -72.86 19.97 32.61
N PRO A 465 -72.70 19.93 33.95
CA PRO A 465 -72.21 21.09 34.70
C PRO A 465 -70.78 21.51 34.35
N VAL A 466 -69.92 20.55 34.02
CA VAL A 466 -68.51 20.80 33.67
C VAL A 466 -68.41 21.40 32.27
N VAL A 467 -69.22 20.90 31.33
CA VAL A 467 -69.34 21.50 29.98
C VAL A 467 -69.85 22.93 30.08
N GLN A 468 -70.85 23.18 30.92
CA GLN A 468 -71.39 24.52 31.14
C GLN A 468 -70.36 25.48 31.72
N ALA A 469 -69.57 25.04 32.70
CA ALA A 469 -68.52 25.84 33.32
C ALA A 469 -67.38 26.20 32.34
N VAL A 470 -66.99 25.27 31.47
CA VAL A 470 -65.97 25.52 30.44
C VAL A 470 -66.49 26.47 29.37
N VAL A 471 -67.70 26.24 28.85
CA VAL A 471 -68.31 27.09 27.81
C VAL A 471 -68.54 28.52 28.32
N GLN A 472 -69.00 28.68 29.56
CA GLN A 472 -69.16 30.00 30.18
C GLN A 472 -67.83 30.73 30.42
N ARG A 473 -66.71 30.00 30.60
CA ARG A 473 -65.38 30.60 30.73
C ARG A 473 -64.78 30.99 29.38
N MET A 474 -65.16 30.30 28.30
CA MET A 474 -64.74 30.63 26.92
C MET A 474 -65.58 31.74 26.29
N ASP A 475 -66.88 31.82 26.59
CA ASP A 475 -67.75 32.93 26.20
C ASP A 475 -68.73 33.28 27.35
N PRO A 476 -68.44 34.35 28.11
CA PRO A 476 -69.26 34.77 29.25
C PRO A 476 -70.67 35.25 28.88
N THR A 477 -70.96 35.46 27.59
CA THR A 477 -72.22 36.04 27.13
C THR A 477 -73.29 35.00 26.75
N LEU A 478 -72.89 33.73 26.62
CA LEU A 478 -73.75 32.61 26.26
C LEU A 478 -74.59 32.10 27.46
N LYS A 479 -75.92 32.31 27.41
CA LYS A 479 -76.86 31.81 28.43
C LYS A 479 -77.38 30.41 28.08
N ILE A 480 -76.83 29.38 28.70
CA ILE A 480 -77.24 27.99 28.52
C ILE A 480 -78.32 27.63 29.55
N LYS A 481 -79.50 27.16 29.10
CA LYS A 481 -80.63 26.76 29.96
C LYS A 481 -80.34 25.40 30.62
N GLU A 482 -80.50 25.33 31.94
CA GLU A 482 -80.24 24.14 32.75
C GLU A 482 -81.17 22.98 32.34
N VAL A 483 -80.60 21.83 31.96
CA VAL A 483 -81.36 20.61 31.68
C VAL A 483 -81.28 19.73 32.92
N VAL A 484 -82.40 19.60 33.65
CA VAL A 484 -82.54 18.66 34.76
C VAL A 484 -82.62 17.24 34.18
N PRO A 485 -81.77 16.28 34.60
CA PRO A 485 -81.87 14.91 34.11
C PRO A 485 -83.16 14.24 34.62
N PRO A 486 -83.88 13.46 33.79
CA PRO A 486 -84.97 12.61 34.28
C PRO A 486 -84.42 11.46 35.14
N PRO A 487 -85.24 10.88 36.04
CA PRO A 487 -84.77 9.92 37.04
C PRO A 487 -84.36 8.58 36.42
N ILE A 488 -83.34 7.99 37.02
CA ILE A 488 -82.76 6.68 36.67
C ILE A 488 -83.82 5.58 36.86
N GLN A 489 -84.04 4.78 35.82
CA GLN A 489 -84.74 3.49 35.90
C GLN A 489 -83.70 2.37 35.84
N GLU A 490 -83.67 1.50 36.86
CA GLU A 490 -82.94 0.21 36.82
C GLU A 490 -83.91 -0.93 36.42
N PRO A 491 -83.45 -2.18 36.24
CA PRO A 491 -83.27 -2.80 34.93
C PRO A 491 -84.22 -3.99 34.70
N ASP A 492 -84.59 -4.25 33.45
CA ASP A 492 -85.16 -5.52 32.98
C ASP A 492 -84.75 -5.64 31.51
N GLY A 493 -84.31 -6.75 30.94
CA GLY A 493 -84.38 -8.15 31.32
C GLY A 493 -84.45 -8.93 30.01
N ASN A 494 -83.35 -9.62 29.66
CA ASN A 494 -83.20 -10.66 28.64
C ASN A 494 -83.60 -10.42 27.17
N GLY A 495 -82.62 -10.65 26.30
CA GLY A 495 -82.72 -11.72 25.31
C GLY A 495 -82.94 -11.29 23.87
N ASN A 496 -81.85 -10.96 23.18
CA ASN A 496 -81.72 -11.31 21.76
C ASN A 496 -80.24 -11.57 21.46
N GLU A 497 -79.90 -12.85 21.30
CA GLU A 497 -78.67 -13.29 20.66
C GLU A 497 -78.69 -12.91 19.17
N PRO A 498 -77.53 -12.51 18.62
CA PRO A 498 -77.25 -12.88 17.24
C PRO A 498 -75.95 -13.68 17.12
N SER A 499 -76.10 -14.72 16.30
CA SER A 499 -75.16 -15.66 15.73
C SER A 499 -73.81 -15.08 15.26
N GLU A 500 -72.80 -15.95 15.37
CA GLU A 500 -71.49 -15.89 14.74
C GLU A 500 -71.54 -15.45 13.27
N GLN A 501 -70.85 -14.34 12.97
CA GLN A 501 -70.30 -14.06 11.66
C GLN A 501 -68.83 -13.68 11.87
N ASP A 502 -67.96 -14.56 11.37
CA ASP A 502 -66.51 -14.43 11.38
C ASP A 502 -66.03 -13.13 10.68
N PRO A 503 -64.88 -12.58 11.12
CA PRO A 503 -64.43 -11.25 10.72
C PRO A 503 -64.09 -11.13 9.23
N PRO A 504 -64.29 -9.96 8.60
CA PRO A 504 -63.83 -9.70 7.24
C PRO A 504 -62.30 -9.68 7.18
N ALA A 505 -61.78 -10.32 6.14
CA ALA A 505 -60.36 -10.40 5.80
C ALA A 505 -59.66 -9.02 5.81
N GLU A 506 -58.50 -8.97 6.47
CA GLU A 506 -57.52 -7.90 6.32
C GLU A 506 -57.06 -7.83 4.86
N GLN A 507 -57.32 -6.67 4.26
CA GLN A 507 -56.80 -6.29 2.96
C GLN A 507 -55.29 -6.07 3.10
N GLY A 508 -54.51 -6.83 2.34
CA GLY A 508 -53.07 -6.67 2.24
C GLY A 508 -52.68 -5.29 1.68
N PRO A 509 -51.47 -4.79 1.98
CA PRO A 509 -50.91 -3.61 1.34
C PRO A 509 -50.66 -3.86 -0.17
N PRO A 510 -50.57 -2.80 -0.99
CA PRO A 510 -50.63 -2.90 -2.45
C PRO A 510 -49.42 -3.61 -3.07
N GLU A 511 -49.68 -4.34 -4.15
CA GLU A 511 -48.69 -4.83 -5.11
C GLU A 511 -48.08 -3.62 -5.85
N ASP A 512 -46.77 -3.42 -5.70
CA ASP A 512 -45.97 -2.56 -6.57
C ASP A 512 -45.05 -3.45 -7.43
N ASP A 513 -45.16 -3.18 -8.73
CA ASP A 513 -44.54 -3.75 -9.93
C ASP A 513 -43.19 -4.50 -9.80
N GLU A 514 -43.17 -5.72 -10.37
CA GLU A 514 -41.96 -6.44 -10.75
C GLU A 514 -41.10 -5.63 -11.75
N PRO A 515 -39.79 -5.46 -11.51
CA PRO A 515 -38.89 -4.99 -12.55
C PRO A 515 -38.57 -6.13 -13.55
N PRO A 516 -38.40 -5.81 -14.85
CA PRO A 516 -38.22 -6.82 -15.89
C PRO A 516 -36.89 -7.57 -15.73
N THR A 517 -36.96 -8.89 -15.79
CA THR A 517 -35.82 -9.79 -16.00
C THR A 517 -35.25 -9.61 -17.40
N GLY A 518 -34.10 -8.95 -17.49
CA GLY A 518 -33.19 -8.99 -18.63
C GLY A 518 -31.75 -9.06 -18.10
N PRO A 519 -30.83 -9.83 -18.72
CA PRO A 519 -29.45 -9.91 -18.26
C PRO A 519 -28.78 -8.54 -18.38
N PRO A 520 -28.04 -8.05 -17.36
CA PRO A 520 -27.33 -6.79 -17.48
C PRO A 520 -26.24 -6.93 -18.55
N ALA A 521 -26.32 -6.08 -19.57
CA ALA A 521 -25.22 -5.83 -20.48
C ALA A 521 -24.06 -5.21 -19.70
N ASN A 522 -22.86 -5.76 -19.88
CA ASN A 522 -21.60 -5.19 -19.41
C ASN A 522 -21.52 -3.70 -19.75
N PRO A 523 -21.30 -2.79 -18.78
CA PRO A 523 -20.71 -1.52 -19.11
C PRO A 523 -19.23 -1.79 -19.45
N SER A 524 -18.96 -1.85 -20.75
CA SER A 524 -17.63 -1.60 -21.30
C SER A 524 -17.05 -0.37 -20.60
N HIS A 525 -16.01 -0.57 -19.78
CA HIS A 525 -15.14 0.52 -19.36
C HIS A 525 -14.49 1.11 -20.60
N ALA A 526 -15.15 2.10 -21.20
CA ALA A 526 -14.50 3.06 -22.04
C ALA A 526 -13.46 3.77 -21.17
N VAL A 527 -12.20 3.38 -21.36
CA VAL A 527 -11.03 4.14 -20.92
C VAL A 527 -11.21 5.54 -21.51
N GLN A 528 -11.60 6.50 -20.67
CA GLN A 528 -11.53 7.89 -21.09
C GLN A 528 -10.04 8.22 -21.31
N PRO A 529 -9.67 8.75 -22.48
CA PRO A 529 -8.30 9.21 -22.69
C PRO A 529 -8.03 10.30 -21.66
N ILE A 530 -6.96 10.11 -20.90
CA ILE A 530 -6.34 11.16 -20.11
C ILE A 530 -6.01 12.29 -21.10
N THR A 531 -6.85 13.31 -21.15
CA THR A 531 -6.54 14.56 -21.84
C THR A 531 -5.39 15.20 -21.08
N ALA A 532 -4.17 14.93 -21.53
CA ALA A 532 -2.96 15.59 -21.10
C ALA A 532 -3.05 17.09 -21.42
N ALA A 533 -3.48 17.88 -20.44
CA ALA A 533 -3.29 19.32 -20.46
C ALA A 533 -1.83 19.62 -20.05
N GLY A 534 -1.07 20.20 -20.98
CA GLY A 534 0.21 20.87 -20.73
C GLY A 534 1.45 20.01 -21.00
N GLY A 535 2.12 20.27 -22.12
CA GLY A 535 3.39 19.63 -22.48
C GLY A 535 4.44 19.79 -21.39
N ARG A 536 4.75 18.69 -20.71
CA ARG A 536 5.95 18.58 -19.88
C ARG A 536 7.11 18.25 -20.80
N GLY A 537 8.09 19.15 -20.91
CA GLY A 537 9.39 18.78 -21.48
C GLY A 537 9.90 17.53 -20.76
N THR A 538 10.37 16.54 -21.51
CA THR A 538 11.05 15.36 -20.99
C THR A 538 12.29 15.80 -20.24
N ASP A 539 12.23 15.75 -18.91
CA ASP A 539 13.39 15.90 -18.04
C ASP A 539 14.42 14.80 -18.38
N PRO A 540 15.60 15.13 -18.95
CA PRO A 540 16.60 14.16 -19.39
C PRO A 540 17.16 13.31 -18.24
N TYR A 541 17.15 13.85 -17.03
CA TYR A 541 17.60 13.11 -15.86
C TYR A 541 16.55 12.07 -15.43
N ARG A 542 15.26 12.45 -15.35
CA ARG A 542 14.17 11.47 -15.09
C ARG A 542 14.11 10.37 -16.14
N PHE A 543 14.44 10.71 -17.38
CA PHE A 543 14.61 9.72 -18.45
C PHE A 543 15.74 8.73 -18.13
N ALA A 544 16.93 9.21 -17.77
CA ALA A 544 18.07 8.36 -17.43
C ALA A 544 17.77 7.44 -16.22
N VAL A 545 17.05 7.94 -15.22
CA VAL A 545 16.56 7.12 -14.09
C VAL A 545 15.64 6.00 -14.55
N ALA A 546 14.69 6.28 -15.44
CA ALA A 546 13.76 5.26 -15.93
C ALA A 546 14.47 4.13 -16.70
N LEU A 547 15.54 4.46 -17.43
CA LEU A 547 16.38 3.45 -18.09
C LEU A 547 17.21 2.64 -17.08
N ALA A 548 17.81 3.30 -16.08
CA ALA A 548 18.52 2.61 -15.00
C ALA A 548 17.60 1.64 -14.22
N ASP A 549 16.37 2.06 -13.91
CA ASP A 549 15.38 1.22 -13.24
C ASP A 549 14.96 0.02 -14.11
N SER A 550 14.91 0.20 -15.43
CA SER A 550 14.65 -0.88 -16.37
C SER A 550 15.77 -1.92 -16.34
N ASP A 551 17.04 -1.48 -16.38
CA ASP A 551 18.20 -2.37 -16.27
C ASP A 551 18.23 -3.12 -14.93
N ARG A 552 17.99 -2.44 -13.80
CA ARG A 552 17.87 -3.11 -12.49
C ARG A 552 16.80 -4.20 -12.50
N SER A 553 15.61 -3.87 -13.00
CA SER A 553 14.48 -4.81 -13.03
C SER A 553 14.83 -6.09 -13.80
N ILE A 554 15.59 -5.97 -14.88
CA ILE A 554 16.07 -7.12 -15.66
C ILE A 554 17.09 -7.93 -14.84
N ILE A 555 18.07 -7.28 -14.21
CA ILE A 555 19.07 -7.94 -13.35
C ILE A 555 18.40 -8.76 -12.25
N ASP A 556 17.44 -8.17 -11.53
CA ASP A 556 16.79 -8.82 -10.40
C ASP A 556 15.98 -10.04 -10.86
N ARG A 557 15.23 -9.92 -11.96
CA ARG A 557 14.45 -11.02 -12.52
C ARG A 557 15.32 -12.16 -13.04
N LEU A 558 16.38 -11.83 -13.80
CA LEU A 558 17.30 -12.82 -14.34
C LEU A 558 18.06 -13.54 -13.24
N GLN A 559 18.48 -12.82 -12.20
CA GLN A 559 19.20 -13.44 -11.09
C GLN A 559 18.32 -14.42 -10.33
N VAL A 560 17.06 -14.06 -10.01
CA VAL A 560 16.12 -14.96 -9.35
C VAL A 560 15.84 -16.21 -10.19
N ALA A 561 15.61 -16.04 -11.49
CA ALA A 561 15.37 -17.15 -12.40
C ALA A 561 16.58 -18.09 -12.51
N ALA A 562 17.77 -17.52 -12.72
CA ALA A 562 19.01 -18.29 -12.81
C ALA A 562 19.34 -19.03 -11.51
N ASP A 563 19.10 -18.42 -10.35
CA ASP A 563 19.28 -19.06 -9.05
C ASP A 563 18.35 -20.27 -8.86
N ALA A 564 17.07 -20.10 -9.19
CA ALA A 564 16.08 -21.17 -9.09
C ALA A 564 16.45 -22.35 -10.00
N GLU A 565 16.84 -22.08 -11.24
CA GLU A 565 17.22 -23.11 -12.21
C GLU A 565 18.52 -23.83 -11.80
N MET A 566 19.53 -23.09 -11.34
CA MET A 566 20.77 -23.65 -10.80
C MET A 566 20.50 -24.61 -9.64
N ARG A 567 19.63 -24.22 -8.69
CA ARG A 567 19.24 -25.07 -7.55
C ARG A 567 18.56 -26.36 -8.00
N GLN A 568 17.66 -26.27 -8.99
CA GLN A 568 17.00 -27.44 -9.56
C GLN A 568 17.98 -28.36 -10.26
N LEU A 569 18.93 -27.82 -11.03
CA LEU A 569 19.97 -28.58 -11.71
C LEU A 569 20.87 -29.34 -10.72
N LEU A 570 21.37 -28.66 -9.69
CA LEU A 570 22.17 -29.29 -8.62
C LEU A 570 21.37 -30.38 -7.88
N GLY A 571 20.08 -30.12 -7.61
CA GLY A 571 19.17 -31.10 -7.02
C GLY A 571 18.97 -32.34 -7.89
N ARG A 572 18.77 -32.17 -9.21
CA ARG A 572 18.64 -33.27 -10.18
C ARG A 572 19.93 -34.09 -10.28
N ALA A 573 21.08 -33.42 -10.36
CA ALA A 573 22.39 -34.06 -10.40
C ALA A 573 22.62 -34.94 -9.16
N GLY A 574 22.35 -34.41 -7.96
CA GLY A 574 22.47 -35.17 -6.73
C GLY A 574 21.50 -36.34 -6.60
N ALA A 575 20.26 -36.20 -7.07
CA ALA A 575 19.29 -37.30 -7.09
C ALA A 575 19.73 -38.45 -8.02
N ARG A 576 20.33 -38.12 -9.18
CA ARG A 576 20.90 -39.11 -10.11
C ARG A 576 22.06 -39.86 -9.46
N ILE A 577 22.98 -39.15 -8.82
CA ILE A 577 24.11 -39.77 -8.11
C ILE A 577 23.62 -40.67 -6.98
N ARG A 578 22.65 -40.22 -6.17
CA ARG A 578 22.05 -41.03 -5.11
C ARG A 578 21.49 -42.35 -5.64
N THR A 579 20.87 -42.34 -6.82
CA THR A 579 20.34 -43.54 -7.46
C THR A 579 21.46 -44.48 -7.92
N ARG A 580 22.53 -43.94 -8.50
CA ARG A 580 23.65 -44.74 -9.04
C ARG A 580 24.55 -45.35 -7.97
N VAL A 581 24.73 -44.68 -6.83
CA VAL A 581 25.56 -45.20 -5.72
C VAL A 581 24.79 -46.09 -4.74
N ARG A 582 23.52 -46.40 -5.03
CA ARG A 582 22.63 -47.19 -4.13
C ARG A 582 23.21 -48.56 -3.74
N ALA A 583 23.96 -49.19 -4.64
CA ALA A 583 24.59 -50.49 -4.40
C ALA A 583 25.92 -50.37 -3.61
N ASP A 584 26.53 -49.19 -3.54
CA ASP A 584 27.69 -48.92 -2.70
C ASP A 584 27.20 -48.49 -1.31
N HIS A 585 27.26 -49.42 -0.36
CA HIS A 585 26.83 -49.19 1.03
C HIS A 585 27.59 -48.05 1.71
N HIS A 586 28.88 -47.88 1.42
CA HIS A 586 29.69 -46.83 2.02
C HIS A 586 29.28 -45.45 1.47
N ALA A 587 29.15 -45.32 0.15
CA ALA A 587 28.70 -44.08 -0.48
C ALA A 587 27.24 -43.74 -0.13
N SER A 588 26.33 -44.72 -0.12
CA SER A 588 24.93 -44.55 0.26
C SER A 588 24.77 -44.12 1.73
N SER A 589 25.56 -44.69 2.64
CA SER A 589 25.55 -44.28 4.05
C SER A 589 26.07 -42.86 4.23
N ALA A 590 27.09 -42.44 3.47
CA ALA A 590 27.69 -41.11 3.57
C ALA A 590 26.74 -39.97 3.15
N ILE A 591 25.75 -40.25 2.30
CA ILE A 591 24.78 -39.26 1.79
C ILE A 591 23.37 -39.40 2.39
N ASN A 592 23.23 -40.25 3.41
CA ASN A 592 21.97 -40.40 4.11
C ASN A 592 21.64 -39.10 4.88
N GLY A 593 20.41 -38.60 4.74
CA GLY A 593 19.99 -37.32 5.34
C GLY A 593 20.58 -36.06 4.71
N ILE A 594 21.46 -36.17 3.71
CA ILE A 594 22.03 -35.02 2.99
C ILE A 594 21.06 -34.55 1.92
N ALA A 595 20.83 -33.24 1.79
CA ALA A 595 20.00 -32.66 0.73
C ALA A 595 20.59 -32.98 -0.66
N ASN A 596 19.74 -33.22 -1.68
CA ASN A 596 20.21 -33.64 -3.01
C ASN A 596 21.25 -32.69 -3.61
N MET A 597 21.07 -31.37 -3.50
CA MET A 597 22.04 -30.38 -3.98
C MET A 597 23.45 -30.50 -3.35
N ARG A 598 23.58 -31.16 -2.20
CA ARG A 598 24.87 -31.36 -1.48
C ARG A 598 25.46 -32.76 -1.66
N VAL A 599 24.77 -33.67 -2.36
CA VAL A 599 25.20 -35.07 -2.53
C VAL A 599 26.54 -35.15 -3.26
N CYS A 600 26.68 -34.41 -4.37
CA CYS A 600 27.91 -34.42 -5.16
C CYS A 600 29.11 -33.86 -4.36
N ALA A 601 28.91 -32.75 -3.66
CA ALA A 601 29.90 -32.15 -2.76
C ALA A 601 30.34 -33.10 -1.64
N THR A 602 29.39 -33.85 -1.05
CA THR A 602 29.67 -34.78 0.05
C THR A 602 30.51 -35.98 -0.41
N LEU A 603 30.26 -36.50 -1.61
CA LEU A 603 31.00 -37.64 -2.15
C LEU A 603 32.35 -37.25 -2.76
N GLY A 604 32.47 -36.00 -3.21
CA GLY A 604 33.66 -35.47 -3.89
C GLY A 604 33.75 -35.91 -5.36
N ARG A 605 34.43 -35.09 -6.16
CA ARG A 605 34.51 -35.21 -7.63
C ARG A 605 34.93 -36.59 -8.12
N ALA A 606 35.96 -37.19 -7.53
CA ALA A 606 36.47 -38.50 -7.95
C ALA A 606 35.41 -39.62 -7.85
N ARG A 607 34.62 -39.65 -6.77
CA ARG A 607 33.58 -40.68 -6.57
C ARG A 607 32.35 -40.41 -7.42
N VAL A 608 31.99 -39.14 -7.58
CA VAL A 608 30.87 -38.72 -8.45
C VAL A 608 31.13 -39.12 -9.90
N LEU A 609 32.31 -38.80 -10.44
CA LEU A 609 32.67 -39.14 -11.83
C LEU A 609 32.89 -40.64 -12.05
N ALA A 610 33.29 -41.39 -11.02
CA ALA A 610 33.33 -42.85 -11.09
C ALA A 610 31.91 -43.47 -11.19
N ALA A 611 30.91 -42.87 -10.52
CA ALA A 611 29.52 -43.33 -10.58
C ALA A 611 28.78 -42.80 -11.82
N TYR A 612 29.14 -41.60 -12.30
CA TYR A 612 28.61 -41.00 -13.51
C TYR A 612 29.63 -40.07 -14.18
N ALA A 613 30.36 -40.59 -15.17
CA ALA A 613 31.41 -39.85 -15.86
C ALA A 613 30.90 -38.61 -16.61
N GLU A 614 29.71 -38.66 -17.19
CA GLU A 614 29.16 -37.58 -18.04
C GLU A 614 28.40 -36.50 -17.26
N LEU A 615 28.28 -36.59 -15.94
CA LEU A 615 27.41 -35.69 -15.14
C LEU A 615 27.70 -34.20 -15.36
N GLU A 616 28.97 -33.83 -15.54
CA GLU A 616 29.40 -32.43 -15.70
C GLU A 616 29.00 -31.85 -17.08
N ASP A 617 28.97 -32.70 -18.11
CA ASP A 617 28.84 -32.31 -19.51
C ASP A 617 27.46 -32.66 -20.08
N GLU A 618 26.67 -33.46 -19.36
CA GLU A 618 25.35 -33.90 -19.79
C GLU A 618 24.42 -32.69 -20.02
N GLY A 619 23.90 -32.63 -21.25
CA GLY A 619 22.96 -31.61 -21.69
C GLY A 619 23.53 -30.19 -21.65
N GLU A 620 24.85 -29.99 -21.74
CA GLU A 620 25.47 -28.66 -21.63
C GLU A 620 24.85 -27.62 -22.58
N ASP A 621 24.50 -28.02 -23.80
CA ASP A 621 23.92 -27.14 -24.83
C ASP A 621 22.46 -26.76 -24.58
N SER A 622 21.70 -27.61 -23.87
CA SER A 622 20.26 -27.42 -23.59
C SER A 622 19.94 -27.20 -22.12
N ARG A 623 20.97 -27.15 -21.26
CA ARG A 623 20.85 -27.09 -19.79
C ARG A 623 20.01 -25.92 -19.32
N TRP A 624 20.10 -24.82 -20.06
CA TRP A 624 19.56 -23.52 -19.73
C TRP A 624 18.42 -23.10 -20.68
N ASP A 625 17.79 -24.02 -21.40
CA ASP A 625 16.76 -23.68 -22.41
C ASP A 625 15.60 -22.84 -21.84
N GLN A 626 15.22 -23.10 -20.59
CA GLN A 626 14.17 -22.34 -19.90
C GLN A 626 14.63 -20.92 -19.60
N LEU A 627 15.84 -20.77 -19.04
CA LEU A 627 16.45 -19.46 -18.83
C LEU A 627 16.73 -18.73 -20.15
N ALA A 628 17.04 -19.44 -21.23
CA ALA A 628 17.27 -18.88 -22.58
C ALA A 628 16.00 -18.25 -23.14
N GLU A 629 14.87 -18.94 -23.01
CA GLU A 629 13.57 -18.41 -23.42
C GLU A 629 13.19 -17.20 -22.57
N PHE A 630 13.38 -17.29 -21.25
CA PHE A 630 13.12 -16.17 -20.35
C PHE A 630 14.00 -14.95 -20.65
N TRP A 631 15.27 -15.16 -20.98
CA TRP A 631 16.18 -14.12 -21.47
C TRP A 631 15.64 -13.47 -22.73
N ARG A 632 15.28 -14.25 -23.76
CA ARG A 632 14.74 -13.72 -25.03
C ARG A 632 13.48 -12.87 -24.81
N GLU A 633 12.52 -13.35 -24.02
CA GLU A 633 11.29 -12.63 -23.72
C GLU A 633 11.56 -11.31 -22.94
N LEU A 634 12.43 -11.36 -21.94
CA LEU A 634 12.79 -10.17 -21.15
C LEU A 634 13.51 -9.12 -21.98
N ILE A 635 14.50 -9.54 -22.80
CA ILE A 635 15.25 -8.62 -23.66
C ILE A 635 14.32 -8.01 -24.72
N ALA A 636 13.46 -8.80 -25.37
CA ALA A 636 12.52 -8.27 -26.35
C ALA A 636 11.59 -7.21 -25.74
N ALA A 637 11.06 -7.45 -24.53
CA ALA A 637 10.23 -6.48 -23.82
C ALA A 637 11.03 -5.21 -23.43
N ALA A 638 12.28 -5.37 -23.00
CA ALA A 638 13.14 -4.26 -22.65
C ALA A 638 13.51 -3.40 -23.87
N LEU A 639 13.81 -4.01 -25.02
CA LEU A 639 14.08 -3.30 -26.27
C LEU A 639 12.87 -2.49 -26.74
N ALA A 640 11.66 -3.05 -26.63
CA ALA A 640 10.44 -2.31 -26.93
C ALA A 640 10.26 -1.10 -25.99
N HIS A 641 10.62 -1.25 -24.71
CA HIS A 641 10.59 -0.15 -23.75
C HIS A 641 11.62 0.94 -24.07
N ILE A 642 12.86 0.55 -24.36
CA ILE A 642 13.97 1.45 -24.75
C ILE A 642 13.57 2.23 -26.01
N HIS A 643 13.06 1.55 -27.04
CA HIS A 643 12.60 2.17 -28.27
C HIS A 643 11.54 3.24 -27.99
N ALA A 644 10.48 2.90 -27.25
CA ALA A 644 9.40 3.83 -26.94
C ALA A 644 9.91 5.06 -26.17
N ARG A 645 10.82 4.84 -25.20
CA ARG A 645 11.41 5.91 -24.39
C ARG A 645 12.29 6.83 -25.23
N LEU A 646 13.19 6.28 -26.05
CA LEU A 646 14.07 7.07 -26.92
C LEU A 646 13.28 7.92 -27.92
N GLY A 647 12.20 7.37 -28.50
CA GLY A 647 11.30 8.12 -29.37
C GLY A 647 10.59 9.29 -28.67
N HIS A 648 10.32 9.18 -27.37
CA HIS A 648 9.80 10.30 -26.57
C HIS A 648 10.85 11.36 -26.24
N LEU A 649 12.08 10.95 -25.91
CA LEU A 649 13.16 11.89 -25.59
C LEU A 649 13.63 12.68 -26.82
N ILE A 650 13.68 12.01 -27.98
CA ILE A 650 14.17 12.58 -29.24
C ILE A 650 13.09 12.38 -30.30
N PRO A 651 12.04 13.24 -30.32
CA PRO A 651 10.95 13.13 -31.29
C PRO A 651 11.39 13.30 -32.75
N THR A 652 12.59 13.82 -33.00
CA THR A 652 13.18 13.97 -34.33
C THR A 652 13.85 12.70 -34.84
N ALA A 653 14.04 11.68 -34.01
CA ALA A 653 14.60 10.39 -34.44
C ALA A 653 13.61 9.69 -35.39
N THR A 654 14.10 9.15 -36.50
CA THR A 654 13.22 8.43 -37.42
C THR A 654 12.94 7.02 -36.90
N ALA A 655 11.81 6.45 -37.34
CA ALA A 655 11.49 5.04 -37.04
C ALA A 655 12.56 4.07 -37.58
N ALA A 656 13.25 4.43 -38.66
CA ALA A 656 14.35 3.64 -39.21
C ALA A 656 15.57 3.66 -38.27
N ASP A 657 15.94 4.82 -37.73
CA ASP A 657 17.08 4.98 -36.82
C ASP A 657 16.88 4.18 -35.51
N LEU A 658 15.66 4.19 -34.97
CA LEU A 658 15.32 3.42 -33.77
C LEU A 658 15.23 1.90 -34.04
N ALA A 659 14.82 1.51 -35.25
CA ALA A 659 14.80 0.11 -35.66
C ALA A 659 16.21 -0.45 -35.87
N GLU A 660 17.14 0.35 -36.41
CA GLU A 660 18.55 -0.01 -36.55
C GLU A 660 19.21 -0.26 -35.18
N LEU A 661 19.01 0.65 -34.22
CA LEU A 661 19.48 0.46 -32.84
C LEU A 661 18.88 -0.81 -32.21
N GLY A 662 17.57 -1.03 -32.39
CA GLY A 662 16.90 -2.22 -31.87
C GLY A 662 17.46 -3.53 -32.44
N SER A 663 17.77 -3.57 -33.74
CA SER A 663 18.40 -4.72 -34.40
C SER A 663 19.81 -4.98 -33.87
N LEU A 664 20.61 -3.93 -33.68
CA LEU A 664 21.96 -4.03 -33.13
C LEU A 664 21.94 -4.61 -31.70
N LEU A 665 21.11 -4.05 -30.82
CA LEU A 665 20.99 -4.53 -29.44
C LEU A 665 20.47 -5.98 -29.37
N HIS A 666 19.59 -6.38 -30.29
CA HIS A 666 19.12 -7.76 -30.37
C HIS A 666 20.25 -8.73 -30.74
N GLN A 667 21.09 -8.39 -31.72
CA GLN A 667 22.27 -9.19 -32.09
C GLN A 667 23.26 -9.32 -30.92
N HIS A 668 23.51 -8.23 -30.20
CA HIS A 668 24.34 -8.23 -29.01
C HIS A 668 23.75 -9.10 -27.89
N ALA A 669 22.42 -9.11 -27.72
CA ALA A 669 21.75 -9.93 -26.74
C ALA A 669 21.89 -11.44 -27.00
N ASP A 670 21.92 -11.87 -28.26
CA ASP A 670 22.16 -13.28 -28.62
C ASP A 670 23.58 -13.71 -28.27
N ALA A 671 24.57 -12.88 -28.59
CA ALA A 671 25.97 -13.12 -28.21
C ALA A 671 26.17 -13.11 -26.68
N ALA A 672 25.51 -12.18 -25.98
CA ALA A 672 25.51 -12.11 -24.53
C ALA A 672 24.91 -13.35 -23.86
N TRP A 673 23.84 -13.91 -24.44
CA TRP A 673 23.26 -15.16 -23.95
C TRP A 673 24.24 -16.33 -24.06
N GLN A 674 24.90 -16.49 -25.21
CA GLN A 674 25.87 -17.57 -25.41
C GLN A 674 27.02 -17.49 -24.39
N TRP A 675 27.49 -16.27 -24.13
CA TRP A 675 28.49 -16.03 -23.09
C TRP A 675 27.96 -16.38 -21.69
N LEU A 676 26.75 -15.93 -21.34
CA LEU A 676 26.15 -16.19 -20.03
C LEU A 676 25.92 -17.69 -19.80
N ALA A 677 25.41 -18.41 -20.80
CA ALA A 677 25.21 -19.85 -20.73
C ALA A 677 26.54 -20.59 -20.48
N THR A 678 27.61 -20.16 -21.16
CA THR A 678 28.96 -20.71 -20.94
C THR A 678 29.46 -20.45 -19.51
N ALA A 679 29.27 -19.23 -18.99
CA ALA A 679 29.62 -18.88 -17.61
C ALA A 679 28.81 -19.68 -16.58
N LEU A 680 27.51 -19.85 -16.81
CA LEU A 680 26.63 -20.65 -15.96
C LEU A 680 27.00 -22.14 -15.97
N ASN A 681 27.45 -22.68 -17.11
CA ASN A 681 27.99 -24.04 -17.19
C ASN A 681 29.27 -24.20 -16.37
N GLY A 682 30.19 -23.24 -16.43
CA GLY A 682 31.37 -23.21 -15.57
C GLY A 682 31.01 -23.12 -14.09
N LEU A 683 30.03 -22.28 -13.74
CA LEU A 683 29.55 -22.13 -12.37
C LEU A 683 28.86 -23.40 -11.86
N PHE A 684 28.04 -24.06 -12.67
CA PHE A 684 27.41 -25.33 -12.33
C PHE A 684 28.44 -26.41 -12.00
N ARG A 685 29.49 -26.56 -12.84
CA ARG A 685 30.59 -27.50 -12.61
C ARG A 685 31.29 -27.23 -11.26
N ARG A 686 31.47 -25.96 -10.89
CA ARG A 686 32.02 -25.56 -9.59
C ARG A 686 31.06 -25.90 -8.44
N LEU A 687 29.80 -25.49 -8.55
CA LEU A 687 28.79 -25.63 -7.50
C LEU A 687 28.39 -27.08 -7.22
N LEU A 688 28.61 -28.01 -8.17
CA LEU A 688 28.46 -29.45 -7.93
C LEU A 688 29.29 -29.94 -6.74
N TYR A 689 30.49 -29.36 -6.55
CA TYR A 689 31.43 -29.79 -5.51
C TYR A 689 31.62 -28.74 -4.42
N THR A 690 31.31 -27.48 -4.70
CA THR A 690 31.42 -26.36 -3.76
C THR A 690 30.11 -25.55 -3.77
N PRO A 691 29.01 -26.07 -3.19
CA PRO A 691 27.68 -25.46 -3.30
C PRO A 691 27.44 -24.28 -2.35
N ASP A 692 28.32 -24.09 -1.36
CA ASP A 692 28.25 -22.96 -0.44
C ASP A 692 29.01 -21.77 -1.04
N PRO A 693 28.43 -20.55 -1.04
CA PRO A 693 29.14 -19.36 -1.49
C PRO A 693 30.36 -19.09 -0.59
N GLU A 694 31.45 -18.58 -1.17
CA GLU A 694 32.62 -18.23 -0.38
C GLU A 694 32.27 -17.14 0.64
N PRO A 695 32.60 -17.30 1.93
CA PRO A 695 32.36 -16.26 2.91
C PRO A 695 33.27 -15.06 2.62
N VAL A 696 32.69 -13.95 2.19
CA VAL A 696 33.40 -12.68 2.06
C VAL A 696 33.62 -12.11 3.47
N THR A 697 34.83 -12.26 4.00
CA THR A 697 35.26 -11.64 5.27
C THR A 697 35.83 -10.26 5.01
N LEU A 698 35.24 -9.23 5.63
CA LEU A 698 35.79 -7.87 5.61
C LEU A 698 37.05 -7.77 6.49
N PRO A 699 38.13 -7.10 6.04
CA PRO A 699 39.38 -6.99 6.81
C PRO A 699 39.26 -6.30 8.17
N ASP A 700 38.27 -5.43 8.37
CA ASP A 700 38.17 -4.52 9.52
C ASP A 700 36.96 -4.76 10.45
N GLU A 701 36.20 -5.84 10.25
CA GLU A 701 35.11 -6.23 11.17
C GLU A 701 35.41 -7.57 11.87
N PRO A 702 35.32 -7.66 13.21
CA PRO A 702 35.60 -8.91 13.93
C PRO A 702 34.58 -9.98 13.52
N ALA A 703 35.02 -10.96 12.72
CA ALA A 703 34.27 -12.14 12.28
C ALA A 703 32.75 -11.93 12.22
N GLY A 704 32.34 -10.93 11.42
CA GLY A 704 30.94 -10.53 11.22
C GLY A 704 30.35 -11.11 9.92
N PRO A 705 29.02 -11.25 9.81
CA PRO A 705 28.35 -11.96 8.73
C PRO A 705 28.49 -11.29 7.35
N VAL A 706 28.64 -12.18 6.37
CA VAL A 706 28.80 -12.08 4.91
C VAL A 706 28.04 -10.92 4.22
N LEU A 707 28.70 -10.24 3.27
CA LEU A 707 28.14 -9.20 2.38
C LEU A 707 27.23 -9.74 1.26
N SER A 708 27.24 -11.05 1.06
CA SER A 708 26.21 -11.79 0.34
C SER A 708 25.26 -12.42 1.36
N ASP A 709 23.98 -12.53 1.01
CA ASP A 709 22.97 -13.16 1.86
C ASP A 709 23.21 -14.67 2.12
N GLY A 710 24.26 -15.25 1.55
CA GLY A 710 24.52 -16.68 1.56
C GLY A 710 23.40 -17.51 0.89
N ARG A 711 22.44 -16.85 0.23
CA ARG A 711 21.22 -17.44 -0.35
C ARG A 711 21.20 -17.37 -1.87
N MET A 712 21.96 -16.48 -2.53
CA MET A 712 22.07 -16.48 -3.98
C MET A 712 23.28 -17.31 -4.46
N LEU A 713 23.05 -18.26 -5.36
CA LEU A 713 24.10 -19.09 -5.98
C LEU A 713 24.75 -18.42 -7.19
N ILE A 714 24.00 -17.55 -7.88
CA ILE A 714 24.43 -16.82 -9.07
C ILE A 714 24.98 -15.45 -8.67
N PRO A 715 26.28 -15.19 -8.91
CA PRO A 715 26.86 -13.86 -8.67
C PRO A 715 26.16 -12.81 -9.55
N ALA A 716 25.70 -11.72 -8.93
CA ALA A 716 25.05 -10.61 -9.63
C ALA A 716 25.94 -10.03 -10.76
N ARG A 717 27.27 -10.09 -10.59
CA ARG A 717 28.25 -9.65 -11.60
C ARG A 717 28.13 -10.38 -12.94
N LEU A 718 27.77 -11.67 -12.95
CA LEU A 718 27.60 -12.44 -14.20
C LEU A 718 26.42 -11.91 -15.00
N ILE A 719 25.30 -11.62 -14.33
CA ILE A 719 24.11 -11.07 -14.97
C ILE A 719 24.37 -9.64 -15.46
N ARG A 720 25.06 -8.81 -14.66
CA ARG A 720 25.48 -7.46 -15.06
C ARG A 720 26.37 -7.49 -16.30
N ALA A 721 27.35 -8.38 -16.34
CA ALA A 721 28.24 -8.56 -17.49
C ALA A 721 27.49 -8.96 -18.76
N ALA A 722 26.56 -9.92 -18.67
CA ALA A 722 25.73 -10.32 -19.80
C ALA A 722 24.88 -9.15 -20.32
N LEU A 723 24.26 -8.37 -19.44
CA LEU A 723 23.46 -7.21 -19.87
C LEU A 723 24.31 -6.09 -20.46
N ALA A 724 25.51 -5.84 -19.92
CA ALA A 724 26.44 -4.90 -20.51
C ALA A 724 26.84 -5.33 -21.92
N MET A 725 27.10 -6.61 -22.14
CA MET A 725 27.36 -7.15 -23.48
C MET A 725 26.18 -6.93 -24.41
N ALA A 726 24.96 -7.21 -23.94
CA ALA A 726 23.74 -6.97 -24.71
C ALA A 726 23.55 -5.47 -25.05
N GLY A 727 24.04 -4.57 -24.18
CA GLY A 727 24.10 -3.12 -24.39
C GLY A 727 25.30 -2.61 -25.19
N GLY A 728 26.18 -3.50 -25.70
CA GLY A 728 27.32 -3.14 -26.56
C GLY A 728 28.71 -3.17 -25.92
N ALA A 729 28.84 -3.62 -24.66
CA ALA A 729 30.16 -3.80 -24.03
C ALA A 729 30.93 -4.97 -24.67
N GLY A 730 32.22 -4.80 -24.94
CA GLY A 730 33.06 -5.84 -25.56
C GLY A 730 32.90 -6.03 -27.08
N GLY A 731 31.94 -5.36 -27.73
CA GLY A 731 31.73 -5.40 -29.20
C GLY A 731 32.52 -4.35 -30.00
N ARG A 732 33.29 -3.48 -29.32
CA ARG A 732 34.12 -2.42 -29.95
C ARG A 732 35.56 -2.89 -30.09
N GLU A 733 36.23 -2.52 -31.19
CA GLU A 733 37.66 -2.81 -31.43
C GLU A 733 38.59 -2.34 -30.30
N THR A 734 38.14 -1.42 -29.45
CA THR A 734 38.89 -0.83 -28.33
C THR A 734 38.51 -1.34 -26.94
N SER A 735 37.50 -2.21 -26.79
CA SER A 735 37.11 -2.71 -25.47
C SER A 735 37.97 -3.92 -25.09
N PRO A 736 38.56 -3.97 -23.89
CA PRO A 736 39.48 -5.04 -23.49
C PRO A 736 38.78 -6.36 -23.15
N GLY A 737 37.43 -6.39 -23.16
CA GLY A 737 36.61 -7.58 -23.00
C GLY A 737 36.19 -7.88 -21.55
N LEU A 738 35.38 -8.93 -21.39
CA LEU A 738 34.94 -9.45 -20.08
C LEU A 738 35.60 -10.81 -19.82
N GLY A 739 36.14 -11.00 -18.62
CA GLY A 739 36.64 -12.28 -18.14
C GLY A 739 35.51 -13.32 -18.02
N THR A 740 35.85 -14.62 -18.00
CA THR A 740 34.88 -15.73 -17.94
C THR A 740 34.06 -15.79 -16.64
N ASP A 741 34.45 -15.03 -15.63
CA ASP A 741 33.80 -14.89 -14.32
C ASP A 741 33.04 -13.55 -14.16
N GLY A 742 32.92 -12.78 -15.26
CA GLY A 742 32.22 -11.51 -15.31
C GLY A 742 33.03 -10.31 -14.81
N THR A 743 34.35 -10.45 -14.59
CA THR A 743 35.21 -9.30 -14.26
C THR A 743 35.58 -8.50 -15.51
N LEU A 744 35.64 -7.17 -15.40
CA LEU A 744 36.17 -6.32 -16.46
C LEU A 744 37.65 -6.62 -16.72
N ALA A 745 38.04 -6.64 -18.00
CA ALA A 745 39.45 -6.68 -18.37
C ALA A 745 40.15 -5.32 -18.17
N ASP A 746 39.41 -4.20 -18.20
CA ASP A 746 39.87 -2.87 -17.79
C ASP A 746 38.92 -2.27 -16.74
N PRO A 747 39.39 -2.06 -15.50
CA PRO A 747 38.58 -1.53 -14.41
C PRO A 747 38.23 -0.05 -14.55
N THR A 748 38.65 0.62 -15.63
CA THR A 748 38.33 2.02 -15.90
C THR A 748 37.13 2.22 -16.83
N GLU A 749 36.58 1.14 -17.41
CA GLU A 749 35.34 1.18 -18.20
C GLU A 749 34.10 0.95 -17.33
N LEU A 750 33.02 1.71 -17.58
CA LEU A 750 31.74 1.53 -16.90
C LEU A 750 30.99 0.33 -17.48
N LEU A 751 30.65 -0.66 -16.64
CA LEU A 751 29.62 -1.65 -16.95
C LEU A 751 28.25 -0.94 -17.00
N GLY A 752 27.79 -0.62 -18.20
CA GLY A 752 26.40 -0.24 -18.46
C GLY A 752 25.45 -1.43 -18.35
N GLY A 753 24.14 -1.19 -18.46
CA GLY A 753 23.15 -2.24 -18.66
C GLY A 753 22.77 -2.39 -20.14
N LEU A 754 21.57 -2.90 -20.40
CA LEU A 754 21.00 -2.94 -21.75
C LEU A 754 20.51 -1.55 -22.17
N ALA A 755 19.76 -0.88 -21.28
CA ALA A 755 19.12 0.40 -21.53
C ALA A 755 20.08 1.59 -21.39
N LEU A 756 21.04 1.50 -20.48
CA LEU A 756 22.16 2.46 -20.33
C LEU A 756 23.47 1.90 -20.89
N GLY A 757 23.37 1.04 -21.89
CA GLY A 757 24.52 0.42 -22.57
C GLY A 757 25.28 1.37 -23.47
N ALA A 758 26.48 0.95 -23.87
CA ALA A 758 27.39 1.72 -24.71
C ALA A 758 26.76 2.14 -26.06
N ASP A 759 25.90 1.30 -26.64
CA ASP A 759 25.25 1.58 -27.92
C ASP A 759 24.11 2.59 -27.78
N VAL A 760 23.31 2.50 -26.72
CA VAL A 760 22.27 3.51 -26.44
C VAL A 760 22.91 4.86 -26.16
N LEU A 761 24.00 4.90 -25.39
CA LEU A 761 24.73 6.15 -25.12
C LEU A 761 25.39 6.72 -26.39
N ALA A 762 25.91 5.88 -27.28
CA ALA A 762 26.44 6.32 -28.57
C ALA A 762 25.33 6.88 -29.47
N TRP A 763 24.17 6.22 -29.50
CA TRP A 763 23.00 6.68 -30.24
C TRP A 763 22.48 8.03 -29.72
N LEU A 764 22.43 8.22 -28.40
CA LEU A 764 22.09 9.50 -27.77
C LEU A 764 23.07 10.61 -28.19
N ALA A 765 24.37 10.30 -28.22
CA ALA A 765 25.40 11.25 -28.64
C ALA A 765 25.26 11.67 -30.12
N GLN A 766 24.91 10.73 -31.02
CA GLN A 766 24.60 11.03 -32.42
C GLN A 766 23.43 12.02 -32.55
N HIS A 767 22.46 11.94 -31.63
CA HIS A 767 21.30 12.82 -31.57
C HIS A 767 21.48 14.03 -30.65
N GLN A 768 22.73 14.49 -30.47
CA GLN A 768 23.08 15.70 -29.71
C GLN A 768 22.70 15.68 -28.21
N VAL A 769 22.53 14.49 -27.62
CA VAL A 769 22.39 14.31 -26.17
C VAL A 769 23.73 13.85 -25.61
N ARG A 770 24.37 14.69 -24.77
CA ARG A 770 25.69 14.43 -24.20
C ARG A 770 25.60 14.03 -22.73
N VAL A 771 26.45 13.11 -22.30
CA VAL A 771 26.65 12.78 -20.88
C VAL A 771 27.62 13.81 -20.28
N GLN A 772 27.20 14.52 -19.23
CA GLN A 772 28.01 15.54 -18.53
C GLN A 772 28.71 14.99 -17.28
N GLY A 773 28.25 13.86 -16.78
CA GLY A 773 28.73 13.20 -15.58
C GLY A 773 27.78 12.07 -15.22
N TRP A 774 27.99 11.51 -14.04
CA TRP A 774 27.22 10.38 -13.54
C TRP A 774 26.81 10.64 -12.09
N GLU A 775 25.61 10.24 -11.72
CA GLU A 775 25.19 10.16 -10.32
C GLU A 775 25.34 8.72 -9.83
N TRP A 776 26.10 8.54 -8.76
CA TRP A 776 26.17 7.26 -8.07
C TRP A 776 24.89 7.04 -7.28
N ARG A 777 24.24 5.89 -7.47
CA ARG A 777 23.09 5.50 -6.68
C ARG A 777 23.29 4.14 -6.06
N HIS A 778 23.16 4.10 -4.74
CA HIS A 778 23.25 2.90 -3.95
C HIS A 778 21.85 2.36 -3.69
N PHE A 779 21.65 1.09 -4.03
CA PHE A 779 20.38 0.42 -3.80
C PHE A 779 20.66 -0.87 -3.08
N THR A 780 20.16 -1.06 -1.87
CA THR A 780 20.26 -2.35 -1.20
C THR A 780 19.02 -2.60 -0.37
N LEU A 781 18.57 -3.86 -0.42
CA LEU A 781 17.58 -4.40 0.50
C LEU A 781 18.26 -5.17 1.66
N PHE A 782 19.60 -5.20 1.70
CA PHE A 782 20.34 -6.01 2.67
C PHE A 782 20.52 -5.29 4.02
N ARG A 783 20.45 -6.07 5.11
CA ARG A 783 20.58 -5.59 6.49
C ARG A 783 21.94 -4.93 6.81
N ARG A 784 22.96 -5.10 5.97
CA ARG A 784 24.32 -4.54 6.13
C ARG A 784 24.86 -4.11 4.76
N ALA A 785 24.81 -2.82 4.47
CA ALA A 785 25.37 -2.21 3.26
C ALA A 785 26.89 -2.07 3.37
N PHE A 786 27.63 -2.19 2.26
CA PHE A 786 29.05 -1.83 2.21
C PHE A 786 29.17 -0.32 2.34
N ARG A 787 29.61 0.15 3.52
CA ARG A 787 29.56 1.56 3.91
C ARG A 787 30.22 2.52 2.90
N PRO A 788 31.38 2.23 2.30
CA PRO A 788 31.97 3.11 1.28
C PRO A 788 31.05 3.36 0.09
N HIS A 789 30.25 2.39 -0.34
CA HIS A 789 29.27 2.58 -1.42
C HIS A 789 28.04 3.37 -0.98
N LEU A 790 27.64 3.28 0.29
CA LEU A 790 26.56 4.09 0.86
C LEU A 790 26.96 5.56 0.95
N GLU A 791 28.22 5.85 1.26
CA GLU A 791 28.76 7.21 1.35
C GLU A 791 28.88 7.90 -0.03
N LEU A 792 28.84 7.12 -1.12
CA LEU A 792 28.80 7.62 -2.50
C LEU A 792 27.38 7.89 -3.01
N ASP A 793 26.32 7.53 -2.27
CA ASP A 793 24.94 7.70 -2.73
C ASP A 793 24.57 9.17 -3.00
N GLY A 794 24.06 9.46 -4.20
CA GLY A 794 23.75 10.80 -4.68
C GLY A 794 24.96 11.62 -5.12
N LEU A 795 26.18 11.05 -5.11
CA LEU A 795 27.38 11.77 -5.51
C LEU A 795 27.48 11.90 -7.04
N HIS A 796 27.74 13.12 -7.50
CA HIS A 796 28.07 13.37 -8.91
C HIS A 796 29.56 13.16 -9.17
N VAL A 797 29.88 12.27 -10.11
CA VAL A 797 31.24 11.95 -10.54
C VAL A 797 31.41 12.19 -12.02
N THR A 798 32.61 12.59 -12.42
CA THR A 798 32.94 12.83 -13.83
C THR A 798 33.13 11.52 -14.63
N GLY A 799 33.45 10.43 -13.93
CA GLY A 799 33.66 9.08 -14.48
C GLY A 799 34.39 8.19 -13.47
N LEU A 800 34.85 7.00 -13.88
CA LEU A 800 35.53 6.05 -12.97
C LEU A 800 36.92 6.50 -12.50
N SER A 801 37.52 7.48 -13.17
CA SER A 801 38.78 8.10 -12.76
C SER A 801 38.61 9.25 -11.77
N ASP A 802 37.38 9.54 -11.33
CA ASP A 802 37.11 10.62 -10.39
C ASP A 802 37.83 10.34 -9.05
N PRO A 803 38.61 11.29 -8.50
CA PRO A 803 39.34 11.08 -7.26
C PRO A 803 38.45 10.68 -6.07
N GLN A 804 37.16 11.00 -6.12
CA GLN A 804 36.19 10.62 -5.08
C GLN A 804 35.88 9.11 -5.06
N LEU A 805 36.20 8.39 -6.14
CA LEU A 805 36.04 6.94 -6.23
C LEU A 805 37.29 6.17 -5.78
N ILE A 806 38.36 6.82 -5.34
CA ILE A 806 39.58 6.12 -4.88
C ILE A 806 39.23 5.20 -3.73
N ASN A 807 39.52 3.91 -3.89
CA ASN A 807 39.31 2.93 -2.84
C ASN A 807 40.45 3.02 -1.81
N ALA A 808 40.16 3.62 -0.66
CA ALA A 808 41.10 3.72 0.45
C ALA A 808 41.14 2.45 1.33
N SER A 809 40.31 1.45 1.05
CA SER A 809 40.14 0.23 1.84
C SER A 809 40.85 -0.97 1.20
N ALA A 810 41.19 -1.98 2.00
CA ALA A 810 41.74 -3.24 1.48
C ALA A 810 40.71 -4.13 0.76
N PHE A 811 39.42 -3.78 0.88
CA PHE A 811 38.29 -4.42 0.22
C PHE A 811 37.35 -3.35 -0.36
N PRO A 812 36.77 -3.53 -1.56
CA PRO A 812 37.08 -4.59 -2.54
C PRO A 812 38.53 -4.51 -3.04
N PRO A 813 39.09 -5.56 -3.67
CA PRO A 813 40.47 -5.57 -4.16
C PRO A 813 40.64 -4.78 -5.46
N THR A 814 40.10 -3.56 -5.51
CA THR A 814 40.10 -2.66 -6.67
C THR A 814 40.70 -1.32 -6.26
N ALA A 815 41.39 -0.62 -7.16
CA ALA A 815 41.99 0.68 -6.88
C ALA A 815 40.93 1.81 -6.81
N THR A 816 39.82 1.63 -7.52
CA THR A 816 38.67 2.53 -7.54
C THR A 816 37.39 1.76 -7.24
N LEU A 817 36.43 2.42 -6.60
CA LEU A 817 35.09 1.91 -6.33
C LEU A 817 34.22 2.07 -7.57
N PHE A 818 33.46 1.04 -7.91
CA PHE A 818 32.54 1.06 -9.05
C PHE A 818 31.35 0.12 -8.85
N PRO A 819 30.20 0.38 -9.51
CA PRO A 819 29.07 -0.54 -9.49
C PRO A 819 29.45 -1.98 -9.86
N GLY A 820 29.30 -2.92 -8.92
CA GLY A 820 29.62 -4.34 -9.13
C GLY A 820 31.03 -4.77 -8.73
N ASP A 821 31.81 -3.91 -8.06
CA ASP A 821 33.19 -4.20 -7.60
C ASP A 821 33.31 -5.29 -6.50
N HIS A 822 32.19 -5.71 -5.91
CA HIS A 822 32.12 -6.88 -5.03
C HIS A 822 30.81 -7.67 -5.18
N GLU A 823 30.81 -8.91 -4.70
CA GLU A 823 29.59 -9.73 -4.65
C GLU A 823 28.52 -9.07 -3.79
N GLY A 824 27.29 -9.05 -4.29
CA GLY A 824 26.15 -8.39 -3.63
C GLY A 824 26.05 -6.88 -3.88
N CYS A 825 27.02 -6.25 -4.56
CA CYS A 825 26.90 -4.85 -4.95
C CYS A 825 25.72 -4.65 -5.92
N ARG A 826 24.88 -3.70 -5.58
CA ARG A 826 23.64 -3.35 -6.30
C ARG A 826 23.60 -1.86 -6.67
N CYS A 827 24.72 -1.14 -6.52
CA CYS A 827 24.86 0.25 -6.93
C CYS A 827 24.78 0.38 -8.45
N ASP A 828 24.43 1.56 -8.94
CA ASP A 828 24.46 1.93 -10.37
C ASP A 828 24.98 3.36 -10.54
N LEU A 829 25.35 3.70 -11.77
CA LEU A 829 25.73 5.05 -12.17
C LEU A 829 24.73 5.57 -13.21
N ILE A 830 24.01 6.62 -12.87
CA ILE A 830 22.99 7.23 -13.73
C ILE A 830 23.62 8.38 -14.52
N PRO A 831 23.57 8.38 -15.87
CA PRO A 831 24.17 9.45 -16.66
C PRO A 831 23.37 10.75 -16.50
N LEU A 832 24.09 11.84 -16.25
CA LEU A 832 23.54 13.20 -16.29
C LEU A 832 23.49 13.67 -17.75
N LEU A 833 22.33 13.54 -18.37
CA LEU A 833 22.12 13.85 -19.78
C LEU A 833 21.88 15.35 -20.00
N GLN A 834 22.57 15.93 -20.98
CA GLN A 834 22.32 17.28 -21.48
C GLN A 834 21.90 17.23 -22.95
N VAL A 835 20.70 17.71 -23.24
CA VAL A 835 20.20 17.88 -24.61
C VAL A 835 20.71 19.22 -25.13
N ALA A 836 21.41 19.23 -26.27
CA ALA A 836 21.84 20.48 -26.90
C ALA A 836 20.61 21.33 -27.28
N ALA A 837 20.60 22.61 -26.90
CA ALA A 837 19.54 23.53 -27.32
C ALA A 837 19.55 23.64 -28.85
N SER A 838 18.40 23.42 -29.50
CA SER A 838 18.27 23.68 -30.92
C SER A 838 18.47 25.18 -31.18
N GLU A 839 19.16 25.53 -32.26
CA GLU A 839 19.40 26.92 -32.67
C GLU A 839 18.10 27.75 -32.84
N ALA A 840 16.94 27.09 -32.89
CA ALA A 840 15.62 27.72 -32.92
C ALA A 840 15.22 28.40 -31.60
N ASN A 841 15.74 27.97 -30.44
CA ASN A 841 15.40 28.58 -29.14
C ASN A 841 16.30 29.77 -28.76
N ALA A 842 17.41 29.99 -29.47
CA ALA A 842 18.30 31.13 -29.21
C ALA A 842 17.80 32.46 -29.82
N GLN A 843 16.78 32.42 -30.68
CA GLN A 843 16.16 33.61 -31.27
C GLN A 843 14.90 34.09 -30.52
N ALA A 844 14.48 33.38 -29.47
CA ALA A 844 13.31 33.72 -28.67
C ALA A 844 13.65 34.12 -27.21
N ALA A 845 14.94 34.28 -26.88
CA ALA A 845 15.42 34.75 -25.57
C ALA A 845 15.89 36.21 -25.64
#